data_AF-A0A679J2U7-F1
#
_entry.id   AF-A0A679J2U7-F1
#
_cell.length_a   1.000
_cell.length_b   1.000
_cell.length_c   1.000
_cell.angle_alpha   90.00
_cell.angle_beta   90.00
_cell.angle_gamma   90.00
#
_symmetry.space_group_name_H-M   'P 1'
#
loop_
_entity.id
_entity.type
_entity.pdbx_description
1 polymer ?
#
loop_
_entity_poly.entity_id
_entity_poly.type
_entity_poly.pdbx_seq_one_letter_code
_entity_poly.pdbx_strand_id
1 'polypeptide(L)'
;MPEVRIFGIRHHGPGSARSLRAALDAFRPDCLLVEGPPDADALIPLVADPAMAPPVALLVYRADRPQTCAFFPFAAFSPEWVAMRHGLDHGATLRFIDLPHSIQLADGFETRGEAPEDETAPAGLDAPPADEAGEAPSLALRRDPLGELAEVAGFPDGERWWDAFVESRTGEDGDVFAAIQEAMAALREGAEAAPGQGRDGDAFREEAREAHMRSCLRKAAREDFARIAVICGAWHAPALARHDAKGQVGLDAATLKGLPRTKVAAAWAPWSYERLATASGYRAGVLSPEWYDTLWNHEGRVAARWLARAAALLRAEDLDASPASVIEAARLAEALAGFRGRSRPSLDDLHEAAQATLCFADPAPMALIRRKLVIGERLGATPPDSPGTPVEADFAATCKSLRLKPEAVAGDLVLDLRKDNDLARSHFLNRLHLIGIPWGRRQQARGRGTFKEAWFLSWQPEWVVELVAASAEGGTVAEAASSRVRRRAHEATRVADLSGLIGALLDADLAGAADEVIRALNDRAAVSADVFDLMEALPPLAELARYGSVRSSDTGPVLGVVRGLVPRAAAGLTAACQSLDDEAAASAMARIAGVHAAISLLEEPDLKAVWQEALRGLADQTHVHGRVVGRAVRLLFDDRALNAEQAGDRLRLALSRASGTMAAAAWIEGFLEESGTVLIHGGTLLAVLDEWLSGLDGTLFDELLPLLRRTFATMAQGERRAIGEALNRHGAGVSEGEGSGRIFDAERAARVLPILRLLLAPVENETTEDTP
;
A
#
# COMPACT_ATOMS: atom_id res chain seq x y z
N MET A 1 8.21 -55.11 7.11
CA MET A 1 7.52 -53.90 6.64
C MET A 1 7.62 -52.89 7.77
N PRO A 2 7.90 -51.61 7.48
CA PRO A 2 7.96 -50.57 8.50
C PRO A 2 6.64 -50.44 9.22
N GLU A 3 6.68 -50.06 10.50
CA GLU A 3 5.49 -49.58 11.20
C GLU A 3 5.21 -48.16 10.71
N VAL A 4 4.01 -47.92 10.16
CA VAL A 4 3.58 -46.61 9.65
C VAL A 4 2.50 -46.05 10.57
N ARG A 5 2.66 -44.80 11.01
CA ARG A 5 1.62 -44.06 11.75
C ARG A 5 1.32 -42.75 11.04
N ILE A 6 0.04 -42.44 10.87
CA ILE A 6 -0.44 -41.22 10.21
C ILE A 6 -1.09 -40.34 11.27
N PHE A 7 -0.59 -39.11 11.37
CA PHE A 7 -1.03 -38.12 12.33
C PHE A 7 -1.75 -37.01 11.57
N GLY A 8 -3.08 -37.07 11.58
CA GLY A 8 -3.95 -36.02 11.04
C GLY A 8 -3.98 -34.81 11.97
N ILE A 9 -3.55 -33.65 11.47
CA ILE A 9 -3.42 -32.41 12.23
C ILE A 9 -4.33 -31.29 11.68
N ARG A 10 -4.61 -30.30 12.52
CA ARG A 10 -4.95 -28.95 12.06
C ARG A 10 -3.68 -28.11 12.08
N HIS A 11 -3.43 -27.39 10.98
CA HIS A 11 -2.30 -26.46 10.91
C HIS A 11 -2.39 -25.44 12.06
N HIS A 12 -1.25 -25.07 12.65
CA HIS A 12 -1.19 -24.00 13.66
C HIS A 12 -2.02 -24.21 14.95
N GLY A 13 -2.24 -25.47 15.37
CA GLY A 13 -2.94 -25.79 16.64
C GLY A 13 -1.98 -26.13 17.80
N PRO A 14 -1.97 -25.40 18.93
CA PRO A 14 -1.06 -25.66 20.06
C PRO A 14 -1.31 -26.98 20.79
N GLY A 15 -2.56 -27.41 20.96
CA GLY A 15 -2.92 -28.72 21.50
C GLY A 15 -2.68 -29.86 20.52
N SER A 16 -2.89 -29.63 19.23
CA SER A 16 -2.47 -30.57 18.16
C SER A 16 -0.95 -30.77 18.18
N ALA A 17 -0.18 -29.69 18.30
CA ALA A 17 1.27 -29.72 18.35
C ALA A 17 1.81 -30.43 19.60
N ARG A 18 1.19 -30.21 20.78
CA ARG A 18 1.52 -30.95 22.01
C ARG A 18 1.23 -32.44 21.87
N SER A 19 0.05 -32.80 21.35
CA SER A 19 -0.34 -34.20 21.15
C SER A 19 0.59 -34.89 20.17
N LEU A 20 0.99 -34.20 19.10
CA LEU A 20 1.95 -34.72 18.13
C LEU A 20 3.32 -34.92 18.75
N ARG A 21 3.82 -33.96 19.54
CA ARG A 21 5.10 -34.10 20.24
C ARG A 21 5.12 -35.34 21.13
N ALA A 22 4.08 -35.53 21.95
CA ALA A 22 3.96 -36.71 22.81
C ALA A 22 3.90 -38.02 22.00
N ALA A 23 3.15 -38.04 20.89
CA ALA A 23 3.08 -39.19 20.01
C ALA A 23 4.41 -39.52 19.33
N LEU A 24 5.18 -38.52 18.89
CA LEU A 24 6.50 -38.69 18.30
C LEU A 24 7.52 -39.15 19.36
N ASP A 25 7.47 -38.63 20.59
CA ASP A 25 8.32 -39.06 21.71
C ASP A 25 8.09 -40.54 22.08
N ALA A 26 6.82 -40.99 22.03
CA ALA A 26 6.45 -42.38 22.28
C ALA A 26 6.82 -43.31 21.10
N PHE A 27 6.55 -42.88 19.86
CA PHE A 27 6.75 -43.70 18.67
C PHE A 27 8.22 -43.78 18.24
N ARG A 28 8.98 -42.68 18.40
CA ARG A 28 10.37 -42.48 17.99
C ARG A 28 10.65 -42.86 16.53
N PRO A 29 9.97 -42.24 15.55
CA PRO A 29 10.18 -42.55 14.13
C PRO A 29 11.63 -42.29 13.69
N ASP A 30 12.13 -43.11 12.75
CA ASP A 30 13.40 -42.88 12.05
C ASP A 30 13.21 -42.17 10.70
N CYS A 31 11.96 -42.04 10.24
CA CYS A 31 11.56 -41.20 9.12
C CYS A 31 10.27 -40.43 9.43
N LEU A 32 10.28 -39.12 9.19
CA LEU A 32 9.11 -38.25 9.26
C LEU A 32 8.81 -37.70 7.85
N LEU A 33 7.58 -37.96 7.41
CA LEU A 33 7.02 -37.45 6.17
C LEU A 33 6.04 -36.35 6.51
N VAL A 34 6.37 -35.11 6.18
CA VAL A 34 5.61 -33.91 6.59
C VAL A 34 4.89 -33.33 5.37
N GLU A 35 3.63 -32.95 5.51
CA GLU A 35 2.94 -32.17 4.48
C GLU A 35 3.63 -30.82 4.29
N GLY A 36 4.04 -30.56 3.06
CA GLY A 36 4.77 -29.38 2.64
C GLY A 36 5.37 -29.61 1.25
N PRO A 37 5.97 -28.59 0.62
CA PRO A 37 6.45 -28.69 -0.75
C PRO A 37 7.83 -29.40 -0.82
N PRO A 38 7.96 -30.52 -1.54
CA PRO A 38 9.26 -31.21 -1.74
C PRO A 38 10.33 -30.33 -2.39
N ASP A 39 9.93 -29.29 -3.13
CA ASP A 39 10.85 -28.31 -3.73
C ASP A 39 11.71 -27.57 -2.68
N ALA A 40 11.34 -27.64 -1.40
CA ALA A 40 12.01 -26.97 -0.29
C ALA A 40 12.73 -27.92 0.68
N ASP A 41 12.86 -29.22 0.37
CA ASP A 41 13.50 -30.22 1.27
C ASP A 41 14.88 -29.77 1.76
N ALA A 42 15.66 -29.12 0.88
CA ALA A 42 17.00 -28.63 1.20
C ALA A 42 17.04 -27.54 2.29
N LEU A 43 15.90 -26.90 2.59
CA LEU A 43 15.78 -25.83 3.58
C LEU A 43 15.35 -26.31 4.96
N ILE A 44 14.94 -27.58 5.11
CA ILE A 44 14.54 -28.18 6.39
C ILE A 44 15.63 -28.00 7.47
N PRO A 45 16.94 -28.20 7.21
CA PRO A 45 17.97 -28.07 8.24
C PRO A 45 18.01 -26.68 8.91
N LEU A 46 17.58 -25.61 8.23
CA LEU A 46 17.56 -24.25 8.78
C LEU A 46 16.55 -24.09 9.94
N VAL A 47 15.59 -25.00 10.08
CA VAL A 47 14.65 -25.04 11.21
C VAL A 47 15.38 -25.31 12.55
N ALA A 48 16.57 -25.93 12.50
CA ALA A 48 17.40 -26.14 13.68
C ALA A 48 18.18 -24.88 14.13
N ASP A 49 18.33 -23.88 13.26
CA ASP A 49 19.18 -22.72 13.51
C ASP A 49 18.65 -21.86 14.68
N PRO A 50 19.48 -21.45 15.65
CA PRO A 50 19.05 -20.61 16.78
C PRO A 50 18.51 -19.22 16.39
N ALA A 51 18.92 -18.67 15.24
CA ALA A 51 18.44 -17.40 14.72
C ALA A 51 17.10 -17.52 13.97
N MET A 52 16.64 -18.75 13.69
CA MET A 52 15.34 -19.00 13.08
C MET A 52 14.23 -18.87 14.14
N ALA A 53 13.46 -17.78 14.07
CA ALA A 53 12.43 -17.44 15.05
C ALA A 53 11.05 -17.33 14.38
N PRO A 54 10.13 -18.31 14.57
CA PRO A 54 8.78 -18.21 14.02
C PRO A 54 7.96 -17.06 14.67
N PRO A 55 6.99 -16.46 13.96
CA PRO A 55 6.40 -16.94 12.72
C PRO A 55 7.26 -16.71 11.47
N VAL A 56 7.51 -17.76 10.69
CA VAL A 56 8.25 -17.71 9.42
C VAL A 56 7.46 -18.44 8.35
N ALA A 57 7.60 -18.07 7.09
CA ALA A 57 6.98 -18.76 5.98
C ALA A 57 8.03 -19.34 5.05
N LEU A 58 7.80 -20.58 4.64
CA LEU A 58 8.51 -21.14 3.52
C LEU A 58 7.84 -20.62 2.25
N LEU A 59 8.62 -19.95 1.40
CA LEU A 59 8.19 -19.39 0.14
C LEU A 59 8.68 -20.30 -0.99
N VAL A 60 7.77 -20.71 -1.88
CA VAL A 60 8.11 -21.37 -3.14
C VAL A 60 7.59 -20.54 -4.30
N TYR A 61 8.47 -20.21 -5.25
CA TYR A 61 8.14 -19.28 -6.32
C TYR A 61 8.75 -19.71 -7.66
N ARG A 62 8.15 -19.26 -8.75
CA ARG A 62 8.70 -19.41 -10.10
C ARG A 62 9.92 -18.51 -10.28
N ALA A 63 11.04 -19.08 -10.69
CA ALA A 63 12.27 -18.32 -10.87
C ALA A 63 12.18 -17.28 -12.01
N ASP A 64 11.33 -17.53 -13.01
CA ASP A 64 11.08 -16.63 -14.14
C ASP A 64 10.00 -15.57 -13.83
N ARG A 65 9.12 -15.84 -12.88
CA ARG A 65 8.01 -14.96 -12.46
C ARG A 65 7.80 -15.06 -10.95
N PRO A 66 8.64 -14.42 -10.11
CA PRO A 66 8.60 -14.59 -8.66
C PRO A 66 7.24 -14.26 -8.00
N GLN A 67 6.42 -13.43 -8.65
CA GLN A 67 5.06 -13.12 -8.20
C GLN A 67 4.13 -14.35 -8.21
N THR A 68 4.41 -15.33 -9.08
CA THR A 68 3.72 -16.63 -9.06
C THR A 68 4.37 -17.51 -8.01
N CYS A 69 3.81 -17.48 -6.80
CA CYS A 69 4.38 -18.13 -5.62
C CYS A 69 3.32 -18.69 -4.66
N ALA A 70 3.78 -19.47 -3.69
CA ALA A 70 3.00 -19.98 -2.58
C ALA A 70 3.77 -19.82 -1.26
N PHE A 71 3.04 -19.48 -0.19
CA PHE A 71 3.57 -19.34 1.16
C PHE A 71 3.05 -20.46 2.06
N PHE A 72 3.95 -21.03 2.85
CA PHE A 72 3.66 -22.02 3.89
C PHE A 72 4.15 -21.44 5.22
N PRO A 73 3.31 -20.62 5.89
CA PRO A 73 3.65 -20.08 7.19
C PRO A 73 3.74 -21.18 8.25
N PHE A 74 4.58 -20.94 9.25
CA PHE A 74 4.79 -21.78 10.42
C PHE A 74 4.91 -20.88 11.65
N ALA A 75 4.27 -21.28 12.73
CA ALA A 75 4.44 -20.71 14.07
C ALA A 75 5.15 -21.71 14.98
N ALA A 76 5.62 -21.27 16.15
CA ALA A 76 6.21 -22.17 17.15
C ALA A 76 5.24 -23.29 17.57
N PHE A 77 3.93 -23.02 17.47
CA PHE A 77 2.83 -23.93 17.80
C PHE A 77 2.25 -24.66 16.58
N SER A 78 2.89 -24.59 15.41
CA SER A 78 2.52 -25.43 14.26
C SER A 78 2.97 -26.88 14.50
N PRO A 79 2.08 -27.89 14.38
CA PRO A 79 2.46 -29.28 14.57
C PRO A 79 3.60 -29.73 13.63
N GLU A 80 3.62 -29.25 12.40
CA GLU A 80 4.64 -29.54 11.39
C GLU A 80 5.98 -28.91 11.76
N TRP A 81 5.97 -27.69 12.31
CA TRP A 81 7.16 -27.07 12.87
C TRP A 81 7.74 -27.90 14.02
N VAL A 82 6.87 -28.37 14.91
CA VAL A 82 7.23 -29.26 16.01
C VAL A 82 7.77 -30.60 15.50
N ALA A 83 7.17 -31.17 14.45
CA ALA A 83 7.63 -32.40 13.82
C ALA A 83 9.02 -32.24 13.20
N MET A 84 9.26 -31.16 12.45
CA MET A 84 10.57 -30.86 11.86
C MET A 84 11.64 -30.66 12.95
N ARG A 85 11.35 -29.87 13.98
CA ARG A 85 12.24 -29.70 15.14
C ARG A 85 12.54 -31.03 15.82
N HIS A 86 11.51 -31.84 16.09
CA HIS A 86 11.65 -33.15 16.74
C HIS A 86 12.52 -34.10 15.91
N GLY A 87 12.28 -34.20 14.61
CA GLY A 87 13.04 -35.05 13.70
C GLY A 87 14.51 -34.64 13.63
N LEU A 88 14.81 -33.34 13.54
CA LEU A 88 16.18 -32.82 13.56
C LEU A 88 16.88 -33.10 14.90
N ASP A 89 16.20 -32.87 16.02
CA ASP A 89 16.73 -33.11 17.37
C ASP A 89 17.05 -34.60 17.62
N HIS A 90 16.36 -35.53 16.95
CA HIS A 90 16.52 -36.99 17.09
C HIS A 90 17.24 -37.67 15.91
N GLY A 91 17.71 -36.90 14.91
CA GLY A 91 18.41 -37.44 13.74
C GLY A 91 17.55 -38.29 12.81
N ALA A 92 16.23 -38.10 12.81
CA ALA A 92 15.32 -38.78 11.89
C ALA A 92 15.39 -38.17 10.48
N THR A 93 15.13 -38.98 9.46
CA THR A 93 15.05 -38.48 8.08
C THR A 93 13.76 -37.71 7.88
N LEU A 94 13.87 -36.44 7.47
CA LEU A 94 12.73 -35.56 7.19
C LEU A 94 12.54 -35.38 5.69
N ARG A 95 11.29 -35.45 5.22
CA ARG A 95 10.91 -35.16 3.83
C ARG A 95 9.57 -34.48 3.77
N PHE A 96 9.45 -33.48 2.92
CA PHE A 96 8.17 -32.98 2.49
C PHE A 96 7.54 -33.95 1.48
N ILE A 97 6.21 -34.11 1.55
CA ILE A 97 5.49 -35.12 0.73
C ILE A 97 4.30 -34.61 -0.06
N ASP A 98 4.00 -33.31 -0.03
CA ASP A 98 2.89 -32.75 -0.83
C ASP A 98 3.27 -32.71 -2.32
N LEU A 99 2.30 -32.45 -3.21
CA LEU A 99 2.55 -32.29 -4.63
C LEU A 99 3.55 -31.14 -4.88
N PRO A 100 4.64 -31.37 -5.65
CA PRO A 100 5.62 -30.33 -5.93
C PRO A 100 5.00 -29.08 -6.54
N HIS A 101 5.41 -27.92 -6.06
CA HIS A 101 5.01 -26.62 -6.58
C HIS A 101 5.65 -26.32 -7.94
N SER A 102 6.73 -27.01 -8.31
CA SER A 102 7.15 -27.11 -9.71
C SER A 102 6.05 -27.63 -10.64
N ILE A 103 5.06 -28.38 -10.13
CA ILE A 103 3.86 -28.79 -10.88
C ILE A 103 2.72 -27.79 -10.65
N GLN A 104 2.42 -27.47 -9.38
CA GLN A 104 1.25 -26.65 -9.04
C GLN A 104 1.32 -25.21 -9.57
N LEU A 105 2.52 -24.64 -9.74
CA LEU A 105 2.74 -23.29 -10.30
C LEU A 105 2.96 -23.30 -11.82
N ALA A 106 2.92 -24.47 -12.46
CA ALA A 106 3.12 -24.57 -13.90
C ALA A 106 1.86 -24.14 -14.66
N ASP A 107 2.07 -23.45 -15.80
CA ASP A 107 0.98 -23.03 -16.67
C ASP A 107 0.19 -24.27 -17.15
N GLY A 108 -1.15 -24.20 -17.09
CA GLY A 108 -2.03 -25.30 -17.52
C GLY A 108 -2.26 -26.43 -16.49
N PHE A 109 -1.82 -26.28 -15.24
CA PHE A 109 -2.21 -27.22 -14.17
C PHE A 109 -3.72 -27.14 -13.85
N GLU A 110 -4.30 -25.93 -13.86
CA GLU A 110 -5.72 -25.70 -13.52
C GLU A 110 -6.69 -26.18 -14.62
N THR A 111 -6.32 -26.02 -15.90
CA THR A 111 -7.16 -26.38 -17.05
C THR A 111 -7.29 -27.89 -17.26
N ARG A 112 -6.45 -28.71 -16.62
CA ARG A 112 -6.49 -30.17 -16.74
C ARG A 112 -7.60 -30.82 -15.90
N GLY A 113 -8.24 -30.03 -15.04
CA GLY A 113 -9.44 -30.41 -14.30
C GLY A 113 -10.73 -30.31 -15.13
N GLU A 114 -10.70 -29.62 -16.27
CA GLU A 114 -11.82 -29.56 -17.21
C GLU A 114 -11.61 -30.68 -18.24
N ALA A 115 -12.59 -31.57 -18.39
CA ALA A 115 -12.53 -32.61 -19.42
C ALA A 115 -12.33 -31.96 -20.80
N PRO A 116 -11.52 -32.56 -21.71
CA PRO A 116 -11.27 -31.96 -23.02
C PRO A 116 -12.57 -31.99 -23.84
N GLU A 117 -13.15 -30.82 -24.13
CA GLU A 117 -14.08 -30.68 -25.25
C GLU A 117 -13.28 -30.70 -26.55
N ASP A 118 -13.71 -31.55 -27.48
CA ASP A 118 -13.11 -31.77 -28.79
C ASP A 118 -12.78 -30.47 -29.53
N GLU A 119 -11.55 -30.39 -30.04
CA GLU A 119 -11.08 -29.35 -30.94
C GLU A 119 -11.92 -29.31 -32.23
N THR A 120 -12.85 -28.35 -32.36
CA THR A 120 -13.16 -27.72 -33.66
C THR A 120 -13.87 -26.36 -33.50
N ALA A 121 -13.32 -25.34 -34.20
CA ALA A 121 -13.92 -24.08 -34.66
C ALA A 121 -13.54 -22.77 -33.91
N PRO A 122 -13.45 -21.62 -34.63
CA PRO A 122 -12.33 -20.68 -34.49
C PRO A 122 -12.67 -19.31 -33.85
N ALA A 123 -11.60 -18.56 -33.62
CA ALA A 123 -11.50 -17.23 -33.01
C ALA A 123 -12.48 -16.15 -33.53
N GLY A 124 -12.97 -15.31 -32.60
CA GLY A 124 -13.71 -14.08 -32.88
C GLY A 124 -13.91 -13.18 -31.65
N LEU A 125 -13.00 -12.21 -31.50
CA LEU A 125 -13.10 -10.80 -31.05
C LEU A 125 -14.03 -10.33 -29.89
N ASP A 126 -13.38 -9.51 -29.04
CA ASP A 126 -13.82 -8.35 -28.24
C ASP A 126 -14.73 -8.53 -27.01
N ALA A 127 -14.10 -8.42 -25.83
CA ALA A 127 -14.69 -7.92 -24.60
C ALA A 127 -13.71 -6.92 -23.91
N PRO A 128 -14.21 -5.84 -23.28
CA PRO A 128 -13.42 -4.66 -22.89
C PRO A 128 -12.57 -4.87 -21.63
N PRO A 129 -11.56 -4.02 -21.36
CA PRO A 129 -10.68 -4.18 -20.21
C PRO A 129 -11.42 -3.79 -18.93
N ALA A 130 -11.49 -4.73 -17.98
CA ALA A 130 -11.88 -4.44 -16.61
C ALA A 130 -10.61 -4.09 -15.82
N ASP A 131 -10.52 -2.84 -15.39
CA ASP A 131 -9.79 -2.47 -14.18
C ASP A 131 -10.33 -3.29 -13.00
N GLU A 132 -9.45 -3.87 -12.19
CA GLU A 132 -9.51 -3.94 -10.72
C GLU A 132 -8.44 -4.91 -10.18
N ALA A 133 -8.02 -4.67 -8.94
CA ALA A 133 -6.90 -5.31 -8.26
C ALA A 133 -6.88 -6.84 -8.38
N GLY A 134 -5.68 -7.42 -8.45
CA GLY A 134 -5.45 -8.86 -8.54
C GLY A 134 -6.13 -9.64 -7.41
N GLU A 135 -7.33 -10.14 -7.70
CA GLU A 135 -8.01 -11.19 -6.95
C GLU A 135 -7.32 -12.52 -7.27
N ALA A 136 -6.64 -13.09 -6.27
CA ALA A 136 -6.42 -14.53 -6.25
C ALA A 136 -7.80 -15.22 -6.34
N PRO A 137 -7.99 -16.23 -7.21
CA PRO A 137 -9.30 -16.79 -7.49
C PRO A 137 -9.98 -17.25 -6.19
N SER A 138 -11.12 -16.61 -5.93
CA SER A 138 -12.01 -16.80 -4.80
C SER A 138 -12.46 -18.27 -4.66
N LEU A 139 -12.05 -18.98 -3.60
CA LEU A 139 -12.76 -20.18 -3.13
C LEU A 139 -13.60 -19.88 -1.87
N ALA A 140 -14.72 -19.19 -2.07
CA ALA A 140 -15.83 -19.18 -1.11
C ALA A 140 -16.87 -20.22 -1.57
N LEU A 141 -17.40 -21.00 -0.62
CA LEU A 141 -18.29 -22.18 -0.75
C LEU A 141 -17.60 -23.55 -0.97
N ARG A 142 -16.66 -23.91 -0.09
CA ARG A 142 -16.42 -25.33 0.27
C ARG A 142 -17.23 -25.59 1.55
N ARG A 143 -18.01 -26.67 1.62
CA ARG A 143 -18.53 -27.16 2.91
C ARG A 143 -17.34 -27.28 3.85
N ASP A 144 -17.34 -26.55 4.97
CA ASP A 144 -16.42 -26.81 6.07
C ASP A 144 -16.81 -28.20 6.61
N PRO A 145 -16.03 -29.28 6.35
CA PRO A 145 -16.43 -30.61 6.76
C PRO A 145 -16.51 -30.73 8.28
N LEU A 146 -15.68 -29.95 9.00
CA LEU A 146 -15.76 -29.84 10.44
C LEU A 146 -16.98 -29.04 10.90
N GLY A 147 -17.53 -28.16 10.05
CA GLY A 147 -18.77 -27.44 10.28
C GLY A 147 -19.97 -28.37 10.46
N GLU A 148 -20.03 -29.50 9.74
CA GLU A 148 -21.09 -30.51 9.94
C GLU A 148 -20.99 -31.17 11.33
N LEU A 149 -19.77 -31.49 11.78
CA LEU A 149 -19.54 -32.00 13.14
C LEU A 149 -19.86 -30.95 14.20
N ALA A 150 -19.51 -29.69 13.93
CA ALA A 150 -19.79 -28.57 14.82
C ALA A 150 -21.29 -28.37 15.01
N GLU A 151 -22.08 -28.35 13.92
CA GLU A 151 -23.52 -28.17 13.97
C GLU A 151 -24.19 -29.27 14.81
N VAL A 152 -23.81 -30.54 14.58
CA VAL A 152 -24.31 -31.69 15.37
C VAL A 152 -23.93 -31.57 16.84
N ALA A 153 -22.74 -31.04 17.14
CA ALA A 153 -22.25 -30.83 18.49
C ALA A 153 -22.74 -29.51 19.14
N GLY A 154 -23.54 -28.69 18.44
CA GLY A 154 -24.06 -27.41 18.93
C GLY A 154 -23.05 -26.26 18.94
N PHE A 155 -21.99 -26.35 18.14
CA PHE A 155 -21.01 -25.28 17.93
C PHE A 155 -21.37 -24.46 16.68
N PRO A 156 -21.04 -23.15 16.64
CA PRO A 156 -21.40 -22.30 15.51
C PRO A 156 -20.51 -22.53 14.28
N ASP A 157 -19.31 -23.11 14.45
CA ASP A 157 -18.35 -23.38 13.39
C ASP A 157 -17.36 -24.50 13.76
N GLY A 158 -16.73 -25.10 12.74
CA GLY A 158 -15.75 -26.18 12.90
C GLY A 158 -14.52 -25.80 13.71
N GLU A 159 -14.12 -24.53 13.68
CA GLU A 159 -12.93 -24.02 14.36
C GLU A 159 -13.12 -24.00 15.89
N ARG A 160 -14.27 -23.51 16.38
CA ARG A 160 -14.61 -23.52 17.82
C ARG A 160 -14.84 -24.93 18.34
N TRP A 161 -15.40 -25.80 17.51
CA TRP A 161 -15.52 -27.22 17.83
C TRP A 161 -14.14 -27.85 18.01
N TRP A 162 -13.23 -27.65 17.05
CA TRP A 162 -11.86 -28.14 17.11
C TRP A 162 -11.09 -27.57 18.30
N ASP A 163 -11.23 -26.27 18.58
CA ASP A 163 -10.60 -25.62 19.73
C ASP A 163 -11.04 -26.24 21.06
N ALA A 164 -12.33 -26.54 21.19
CA ALA A 164 -12.88 -27.12 22.40
C ALA A 164 -12.44 -28.58 22.61
N PHE A 165 -12.48 -29.40 21.56
CA PHE A 165 -12.27 -30.84 21.68
C PHE A 165 -10.84 -31.31 21.43
N VAL A 166 -10.02 -30.56 20.67
CA VAL A 166 -8.65 -30.94 20.33
C VAL A 166 -7.64 -30.00 20.99
N GLU A 167 -7.78 -28.68 20.82
CA GLU A 167 -6.75 -27.73 21.26
C GLU A 167 -6.74 -27.49 22.78
N SER A 168 -7.92 -27.55 23.40
CA SER A 168 -8.11 -27.29 24.84
C SER A 168 -7.95 -28.52 25.74
N ARG A 169 -7.61 -29.69 25.17
CA ARG A 169 -7.45 -30.94 25.95
C ARG A 169 -6.29 -30.83 26.93
N THR A 170 -6.47 -31.45 28.09
CA THR A 170 -5.40 -31.67 29.07
C THR A 170 -5.38 -33.13 29.51
N GLY A 171 -4.22 -33.78 29.36
CA GLY A 171 -4.02 -35.19 29.71
C GLY A 171 -3.70 -36.06 28.49
N GLU A 172 -3.23 -37.28 28.74
CA GLU A 172 -2.89 -38.31 27.75
C GLU A 172 -4.07 -39.27 27.47
N ASP A 173 -5.28 -38.93 27.92
CA ASP A 173 -6.43 -39.83 27.85
C ASP A 173 -6.94 -39.97 26.40
N GLY A 174 -6.64 -41.12 25.80
CA GLY A 174 -7.16 -41.55 24.49
C GLY A 174 -6.31 -41.14 23.28
N ASP A 175 -6.38 -41.96 22.24
CA ASP A 175 -5.70 -41.71 20.96
C ASP A 175 -6.47 -40.69 20.12
N VAL A 176 -6.06 -39.42 20.21
CA VAL A 176 -6.70 -38.31 19.49
C VAL A 176 -6.59 -38.45 17.98
N PHE A 177 -5.50 -39.02 17.48
CA PHE A 177 -5.25 -39.11 16.05
C PHE A 177 -6.13 -40.21 15.44
N ALA A 178 -6.34 -41.31 16.16
CA ALA A 178 -7.33 -42.32 15.77
C ALA A 178 -8.75 -41.73 15.70
N ALA A 179 -9.16 -40.94 16.71
CA ALA A 179 -10.47 -40.30 16.73
C ALA A 179 -10.65 -39.27 15.61
N ILE A 180 -9.63 -38.45 15.33
CA ILE A 180 -9.61 -37.50 14.21
C ILE A 180 -9.72 -38.27 12.88
N GLN A 181 -8.96 -39.36 12.73
CA GLN A 181 -8.99 -40.16 11.51
C GLN A 181 -10.36 -40.80 11.27
N GLU A 182 -11.01 -41.33 12.31
CA GLU A 182 -12.37 -41.87 12.23
C GLU A 182 -13.39 -40.78 11.83
N ALA A 183 -13.32 -39.60 12.46
CA ALA A 183 -14.18 -38.47 12.12
C ALA A 183 -14.01 -38.02 10.67
N MET A 184 -12.77 -37.90 10.20
CA MET A 184 -12.46 -37.49 8.82
C MET A 184 -12.88 -38.56 7.79
N ALA A 185 -12.78 -39.84 8.13
CA ALA A 185 -13.26 -40.92 7.28
C ALA A 185 -14.78 -40.85 7.10
N ALA A 186 -15.53 -40.66 8.19
CA ALA A 186 -16.99 -40.52 8.15
C ALA A 186 -17.43 -39.31 7.31
N LEU A 187 -16.74 -38.17 7.45
CA LEU A 187 -17.02 -36.97 6.66
C LEU A 187 -16.75 -37.18 5.16
N ARG A 188 -15.67 -37.90 4.81
CA ARG A 188 -15.34 -38.23 3.42
C ARG A 188 -16.39 -39.16 2.79
N GLU A 189 -16.86 -40.18 3.51
CA GLU A 189 -17.94 -41.06 3.04
C GLU A 189 -19.24 -40.28 2.75
N GLY A 190 -19.58 -39.33 3.61
CA GLY A 190 -20.73 -38.44 3.40
C GLY A 190 -20.58 -37.51 2.18
N ALA A 191 -19.37 -37.01 1.94
CA ALA A 191 -19.06 -36.15 0.79
C ALA A 191 -19.07 -36.91 -0.55
N GLU A 192 -18.53 -38.14 -0.59
CA GLU A 192 -18.53 -39.00 -1.78
C GLU A 192 -19.95 -39.43 -2.19
N ALA A 193 -20.90 -39.47 -1.25
CA ALA A 193 -22.29 -39.81 -1.51
C ALA A 193 -23.13 -38.68 -2.13
N ALA A 194 -22.63 -37.44 -2.20
CA ALA A 194 -23.35 -36.29 -2.73
C ALA A 194 -22.92 -35.96 -4.19
N PRO A 195 -23.77 -36.18 -5.21
CA PRO A 195 -23.40 -35.89 -6.59
C PRO A 195 -23.35 -34.38 -6.88
N GLY A 196 -22.26 -33.89 -7.47
CA GLY A 196 -22.23 -32.64 -8.26
C GLY A 196 -21.86 -31.32 -7.56
N GLN A 197 -20.97 -31.30 -6.56
CA GLN A 197 -20.67 -30.07 -5.80
C GLN A 197 -19.18 -29.69 -5.68
N GLY A 198 -18.33 -30.09 -6.63
CA GLY A 198 -16.97 -29.55 -6.77
C GLY A 198 -16.77 -28.97 -8.17
N ARG A 199 -16.04 -27.86 -8.31
CA ARG A 199 -15.40 -27.55 -9.59
C ARG A 199 -14.42 -28.70 -9.87
N ASP A 200 -14.52 -29.34 -11.03
CA ASP A 200 -13.75 -30.55 -11.37
C ASP A 200 -12.23 -30.37 -11.17
N GLY A 201 -11.71 -29.14 -11.32
CA GLY A 201 -10.32 -28.79 -11.04
C GLY A 201 -9.86 -28.85 -9.58
N ASP A 202 -10.71 -28.53 -8.60
CA ASP A 202 -10.32 -28.57 -7.19
C ASP A 202 -10.25 -30.02 -6.67
N ALA A 203 -11.17 -30.87 -7.11
CA ALA A 203 -11.17 -32.29 -6.80
C ALA A 203 -9.94 -32.99 -7.42
N PHE A 204 -9.61 -32.67 -8.67
CA PHE A 204 -8.40 -33.17 -9.32
C PHE A 204 -7.12 -32.75 -8.59
N ARG A 205 -7.01 -31.47 -8.19
CA ARG A 205 -5.86 -30.96 -7.45
C ARG A 205 -5.67 -31.74 -6.14
N GLU A 206 -6.74 -31.96 -5.39
CA GLU A 206 -6.69 -32.73 -4.13
C GLU A 206 -6.25 -34.18 -4.36
N GLU A 207 -6.84 -34.86 -5.35
CA GLU A 207 -6.46 -36.24 -5.67
C GLU A 207 -5.00 -36.33 -6.16
N ALA A 208 -4.51 -35.34 -6.91
CA ALA A 208 -3.11 -35.28 -7.33
C ALA A 208 -2.15 -35.11 -6.13
N ARG A 209 -2.53 -34.30 -5.13
CA ARG A 209 -1.80 -34.18 -3.86
C ARG A 209 -1.75 -35.51 -3.10
N GLU A 210 -2.90 -36.12 -2.88
CA GLU A 210 -3.00 -37.39 -2.14
C GLU A 210 -2.28 -38.54 -2.88
N ALA A 211 -2.38 -38.61 -4.20
CA ALA A 211 -1.66 -39.58 -5.02
C ALA A 211 -0.13 -39.41 -4.90
N HIS A 212 0.36 -38.17 -4.87
CA HIS A 212 1.78 -37.88 -4.66
C HIS A 212 2.24 -38.29 -3.25
N MET A 213 1.51 -37.87 -2.22
CA MET A 213 1.80 -38.22 -0.82
C MET A 213 1.84 -39.74 -0.61
N ARG A 214 0.86 -40.49 -1.14
CA ARG A 214 0.86 -41.96 -1.10
C ARG A 214 2.06 -42.56 -1.82
N SER A 215 2.48 -41.98 -2.95
CA SER A 215 3.69 -42.41 -3.67
C SER A 215 4.96 -42.21 -2.84
N CYS A 216 5.10 -41.06 -2.17
CA CYS A 216 6.19 -40.77 -1.26
C CYS A 216 6.23 -41.72 -0.05
N LEU A 217 5.07 -42.00 0.56
CA LEU A 217 4.96 -42.97 1.64
C LEU A 217 5.41 -44.37 1.19
N ARG A 218 4.92 -44.86 0.04
CA ARG A 218 5.36 -46.16 -0.50
C ARG A 218 6.84 -46.19 -0.84
N LYS A 219 7.41 -45.07 -1.30
CA LYS A 219 8.85 -44.95 -1.57
C LYS A 219 9.63 -45.09 -0.27
N ALA A 220 9.28 -44.32 0.77
CA ALA A 220 9.91 -44.41 2.08
C ALA A 220 9.76 -45.82 2.69
N ALA A 221 8.60 -46.47 2.51
CA ALA A 221 8.37 -47.81 3.02
C ALA A 221 9.20 -48.92 2.35
N ARG A 222 9.80 -48.63 1.19
CA ARG A 222 10.75 -49.52 0.49
C ARG A 222 12.21 -49.26 0.88
N GLU A 223 12.46 -48.20 1.64
CA GLU A 223 13.77 -47.87 2.19
C GLU A 223 13.92 -48.55 3.57
N ASP A 224 15.15 -48.61 4.11
CA ASP A 224 15.48 -49.34 5.35
C ASP A 224 15.05 -48.61 6.64
N PHE A 225 13.86 -48.00 6.65
CA PHE A 225 13.27 -47.39 7.84
C PHE A 225 12.45 -48.42 8.62
N ALA A 226 12.52 -48.37 9.94
CA ALA A 226 11.72 -49.23 10.81
C ALA A 226 10.37 -48.59 11.19
N ARG A 227 10.34 -47.26 11.38
CA ARG A 227 9.19 -46.53 11.92
C ARG A 227 8.98 -45.20 11.20
N ILE A 228 7.93 -45.14 10.39
CA ILE A 228 7.59 -43.98 9.55
C ILE A 228 6.41 -43.24 10.17
N ALA A 229 6.59 -41.96 10.47
CA ALA A 229 5.52 -41.05 10.87
C ALA A 229 5.12 -40.16 9.69
N VAL A 230 3.83 -40.08 9.40
CA VAL A 230 3.26 -39.15 8.40
C VAL A 230 2.51 -38.05 9.14
N ILE A 231 2.84 -36.80 8.88
CA ILE A 231 2.20 -35.62 9.47
C ILE A 231 1.52 -34.86 8.34
N CYS A 232 0.18 -34.84 8.33
CA CYS A 232 -0.59 -34.19 7.28
C CYS A 232 -1.88 -33.58 7.86
N GLY A 233 -2.47 -32.64 7.13
CA GLY A 233 -3.81 -32.14 7.37
C GLY A 233 -4.78 -33.30 7.57
N ALA A 234 -5.65 -33.16 8.56
CA ALA A 234 -6.54 -34.22 9.01
C ALA A 234 -7.40 -34.80 7.88
N TRP A 235 -7.76 -33.99 6.90
CA TRP A 235 -8.50 -34.41 5.71
C TRP A 235 -7.79 -35.47 4.86
N HIS A 236 -6.45 -35.42 4.77
CA HIS A 236 -5.66 -36.36 3.98
C HIS A 236 -5.43 -37.69 4.69
N ALA A 237 -5.52 -37.73 6.02
CA ALA A 237 -5.13 -38.91 6.80
C ALA A 237 -5.88 -40.19 6.39
N PRO A 238 -7.22 -40.20 6.19
CA PRO A 238 -7.92 -41.39 5.70
C PRO A 238 -7.50 -41.82 4.28
N ALA A 239 -7.17 -40.87 3.40
CA ALA A 239 -6.71 -41.17 2.04
C ALA A 239 -5.33 -41.79 2.03
N LEU A 240 -4.41 -41.30 2.88
CA LEU A 240 -3.06 -41.84 3.03
C LEU A 240 -3.08 -43.21 3.71
N ALA A 241 -4.04 -43.47 4.61
CA ALA A 241 -4.20 -44.78 5.21
C ALA A 241 -4.45 -45.89 4.17
N ARG A 242 -5.02 -45.56 3.01
CA ARG A 242 -5.27 -46.49 1.89
C ARG A 242 -4.07 -46.66 0.94
N HIS A 243 -2.86 -46.21 1.31
CA HIS A 243 -1.68 -46.24 0.44
C HIS A 243 -1.31 -47.62 -0.15
N ASP A 244 -1.67 -48.70 0.54
CA ASP A 244 -1.41 -50.10 0.17
C ASP A 244 -2.66 -50.83 -0.35
N ALA A 245 -3.78 -50.12 -0.52
CA ALA A 245 -5.02 -50.69 -1.04
C ALA A 245 -4.84 -51.26 -2.46
N LYS A 246 -5.53 -52.38 -2.73
CA LYS A 246 -5.44 -53.08 -4.02
C LYS A 246 -5.88 -52.17 -5.17
N GLY A 247 -5.01 -51.96 -6.15
CA GLY A 247 -5.28 -51.11 -7.32
C GLY A 247 -4.87 -49.64 -7.16
N GLN A 248 -4.60 -49.18 -5.93
CA GLN A 248 -4.30 -47.77 -5.66
C GLN A 248 -3.04 -47.27 -6.37
N VAL A 249 -2.00 -48.12 -6.47
CA VAL A 249 -0.74 -47.77 -7.17
C VAL A 249 -0.99 -47.40 -8.64
N GLY A 250 -1.91 -48.09 -9.31
CA GLY A 250 -2.25 -47.82 -10.71
C GLY A 250 -3.03 -46.52 -10.87
N LEU A 251 -3.96 -46.24 -9.95
CA LEU A 251 -4.71 -44.98 -9.92
C LEU A 251 -3.80 -43.79 -9.68
N ASP A 252 -2.94 -43.85 -8.66
CA ASP A 252 -1.99 -42.79 -8.34
C ASP A 252 -1.05 -42.50 -9.52
N ALA A 253 -0.56 -43.55 -10.19
CA ALA A 253 0.29 -43.41 -11.36
C ALA A 253 -0.44 -42.78 -12.55
N ALA A 254 -1.74 -43.04 -12.72
CA ALA A 254 -2.56 -42.42 -13.75
C ALA A 254 -2.79 -40.93 -13.48
N THR A 255 -3.15 -40.57 -12.24
CA THR A 255 -3.37 -39.18 -11.81
C THR A 255 -2.12 -38.31 -12.01
N LEU A 256 -0.95 -38.84 -11.65
CA LEU A 256 0.31 -38.09 -11.72
C LEU A 256 0.92 -38.02 -13.13
N LYS A 257 0.38 -38.75 -14.11
CA LYS A 257 0.98 -38.89 -15.44
C LYS A 257 0.84 -37.61 -16.26
N GLY A 258 1.96 -37.13 -16.80
CA GLY A 258 1.98 -36.00 -17.74
C GLY A 258 1.61 -34.65 -17.13
N LEU A 259 1.71 -34.49 -15.80
CA LEU A 259 1.50 -33.21 -15.15
C LEU A 259 2.56 -32.19 -15.62
N PRO A 260 2.17 -30.92 -15.88
CA PRO A 260 3.10 -29.88 -16.34
C PRO A 260 4.16 -29.59 -15.27
N ARG A 261 5.30 -29.04 -15.70
CA ARG A 261 6.40 -28.69 -14.79
C ARG A 261 7.03 -27.36 -15.18
N THR A 262 7.43 -26.59 -14.17
CA THR A 262 8.20 -25.36 -14.30
C THR A 262 9.36 -25.33 -13.30
N LYS A 263 10.33 -24.44 -13.52
CA LYS A 263 11.47 -24.25 -12.61
C LYS A 263 11.05 -23.34 -11.45
N VAL A 264 11.22 -23.84 -10.23
CA VAL A 264 10.93 -23.09 -8.99
C VAL A 264 12.19 -22.93 -8.14
N ALA A 265 12.15 -21.96 -7.24
CA ALA A 265 13.10 -21.77 -6.16
C ALA A 265 12.33 -21.67 -4.84
N ALA A 266 13.02 -21.90 -3.72
CA ALA A 266 12.44 -21.82 -2.39
C ALA A 266 13.34 -21.04 -1.44
N ALA A 267 12.74 -20.33 -0.48
CA ALA A 267 13.44 -19.59 0.56
C ALA A 267 12.61 -19.50 1.85
N TRP A 268 13.25 -19.23 2.98
CA TRP A 268 12.57 -18.85 4.21
C TRP A 268 12.37 -17.34 4.27
N ALA A 269 11.18 -16.89 4.63
CA ALA A 269 10.82 -15.48 4.81
C ALA A 269 10.29 -15.24 6.23
N PRO A 270 10.62 -14.10 6.87
CA PRO A 270 9.91 -13.66 8.06
C PRO A 270 8.41 -13.54 7.79
N TRP A 271 7.58 -14.00 8.73
CA TRP A 271 6.13 -13.88 8.65
C TRP A 271 5.60 -13.12 9.87
N SER A 272 4.34 -12.68 9.84
CA SER A 272 3.72 -12.00 10.97
C SER A 272 2.49 -12.75 11.48
N TYR A 273 2.12 -12.52 12.74
CA TYR A 273 0.86 -13.04 13.27
C TYR A 273 -0.37 -12.45 12.57
N GLU A 274 -0.34 -11.18 12.19
CA GLU A 274 -1.42 -10.58 11.41
C GLU A 274 -1.68 -11.33 10.09
N ARG A 275 -0.61 -11.75 9.39
CA ARG A 275 -0.71 -12.54 8.16
C ARG A 275 -0.93 -14.03 8.40
N LEU A 276 -0.62 -14.52 9.59
CA LEU A 276 -1.04 -15.86 10.00
C LEU A 276 -2.53 -15.90 10.33
N ALA A 277 -3.13 -14.76 10.63
CA ALA A 277 -4.54 -14.70 10.96
C ALA A 277 -5.42 -14.97 9.73
N THR A 278 -6.47 -15.78 9.87
CA THR A 278 -7.40 -16.10 8.76
C THR A 278 -8.01 -14.85 8.13
N ALA A 279 -8.18 -13.77 8.92
CA ALA A 279 -8.68 -12.48 8.46
C ALA A 279 -7.82 -11.81 7.37
N SER A 280 -6.56 -12.21 7.22
CA SER A 280 -5.66 -11.75 6.14
C SER A 280 -5.91 -12.42 4.79
N GLY A 281 -6.84 -13.39 4.72
CA GLY A 281 -7.12 -14.18 3.53
C GLY A 281 -6.33 -15.48 3.43
N TYR A 282 -5.40 -15.75 4.35
CA TYR A 282 -4.71 -17.04 4.43
C TYR A 282 -5.66 -18.12 4.98
N ARG A 283 -6.09 -19.04 4.10
CA ARG A 283 -7.17 -20.00 4.40
C ARG A 283 -6.84 -21.01 5.48
N ALA A 284 -5.60 -21.51 5.52
CA ALA A 284 -5.13 -22.40 6.59
C ALA A 284 -4.63 -21.60 7.81
N GLY A 285 -4.89 -20.29 7.85
CA GLY A 285 -4.56 -19.43 8.97
C GLY A 285 -5.42 -19.70 10.19
N VAL A 286 -5.04 -19.08 11.31
CA VAL A 286 -5.76 -19.23 12.59
C VAL A 286 -6.51 -17.98 12.96
N LEU A 287 -7.63 -18.11 13.66
CA LEU A 287 -8.42 -16.95 14.08
C LEU A 287 -7.65 -16.06 15.07
N SER A 288 -6.77 -16.64 15.89
CA SER A 288 -6.17 -15.94 17.04
C SER A 288 -4.72 -16.37 17.33
N PRO A 289 -3.75 -15.98 16.47
CA PRO A 289 -2.35 -16.37 16.59
C PRO A 289 -1.72 -16.09 17.97
N GLU A 290 -1.84 -14.87 18.51
CA GLU A 290 -1.24 -14.50 19.80
C GLU A 290 -1.91 -15.22 20.99
N TRP A 291 -3.21 -15.52 20.87
CA TRP A 291 -3.90 -16.37 21.83
C TRP A 291 -3.35 -17.80 21.80
N TYR A 292 -3.14 -18.38 20.61
CA TYR A 292 -2.56 -19.72 20.47
C TYR A 292 -1.10 -19.77 20.91
N ASP A 293 -0.31 -18.73 20.67
CA ASP A 293 1.04 -18.59 21.24
C ASP A 293 1.00 -18.55 22.78
N THR A 294 0.01 -17.87 23.36
CA THR A 294 -0.21 -17.85 24.81
C THR A 294 -0.54 -19.25 25.33
N LEU A 295 -1.40 -20.00 24.63
CA LEU A 295 -1.74 -21.39 24.98
C LEU A 295 -0.56 -22.35 24.80
N TRP A 296 0.32 -22.10 23.85
CA TRP A 296 1.51 -22.90 23.60
C TRP A 296 2.55 -22.75 24.71
N ASN A 297 2.83 -21.51 25.10
CA ASN A 297 3.89 -21.20 26.06
C ASN A 297 3.44 -21.29 27.53
N HIS A 298 2.15 -21.48 27.81
CA HIS A 298 1.60 -21.50 29.17
C HIS A 298 0.51 -22.56 29.39
N GLU A 299 0.72 -23.45 30.37
CA GLU A 299 -0.19 -24.59 30.63
C GLU A 299 -1.12 -24.39 31.85
N GLY A 300 -0.89 -23.34 32.66
CA GLY A 300 -1.61 -23.10 33.93
C GLY A 300 -2.12 -21.67 34.10
N ARG A 301 -3.38 -21.54 34.55
CA ARG A 301 -4.08 -20.26 34.80
C ARG A 301 -4.08 -19.32 33.58
N VAL A 302 -4.20 -19.86 32.36
CA VAL A 302 -4.12 -19.10 31.11
C VAL A 302 -5.16 -17.97 31.05
N ALA A 303 -6.42 -18.25 31.44
CA ALA A 303 -7.48 -17.25 31.53
C ALA A 303 -7.08 -16.03 32.38
N ALA A 304 -6.63 -16.28 33.62
CA ALA A 304 -6.19 -15.22 34.52
C ALA A 304 -4.95 -14.47 33.99
N ARG A 305 -4.01 -15.17 33.35
CA ARG A 305 -2.82 -14.53 32.73
C ARG A 305 -3.22 -13.62 31.58
N TRP A 306 -4.10 -14.08 30.70
CA TRP A 306 -4.56 -13.29 29.56
C TRP A 306 -5.33 -12.05 30.02
N LEU A 307 -6.25 -12.18 30.98
CA LEU A 307 -6.99 -11.04 31.55
C LEU A 307 -6.07 -10.04 32.27
N ALA A 308 -5.04 -10.53 32.98
CA ALA A 308 -4.04 -9.65 33.58
C ALA A 308 -3.23 -8.88 32.53
N ARG A 309 -2.88 -9.51 31.40
CA ARG A 309 -2.25 -8.85 30.24
C ARG A 309 -3.18 -7.84 29.59
N ALA A 310 -4.47 -8.16 29.42
CA ALA A 310 -5.46 -7.23 28.89
C ALA A 310 -5.59 -5.97 29.76
N ALA A 311 -5.70 -6.13 31.08
CA ALA A 311 -5.73 -4.99 31.99
C ALA A 311 -4.41 -4.20 32.01
N ALA A 312 -3.26 -4.86 31.85
CA ALA A 312 -1.99 -4.16 31.74
C ALA A 312 -1.88 -3.33 30.45
N LEU A 313 -2.40 -3.87 29.33
CA LEU A 313 -2.48 -3.16 28.06
C LEU A 313 -3.38 -1.93 28.16
N LEU A 314 -4.57 -2.08 28.75
CA LEU A 314 -5.50 -0.95 28.96
C LEU A 314 -4.84 0.16 29.79
N ARG A 315 -4.19 -0.19 30.90
CA ARG A 315 -3.48 0.79 31.75
C ARG A 315 -2.32 1.48 31.03
N ALA A 316 -1.66 0.81 30.09
CA ALA A 316 -0.59 1.42 29.30
C ALA A 316 -1.09 2.49 28.32
N GLU A 317 -2.38 2.45 27.97
CA GLU A 317 -3.08 3.43 27.13
C GLU A 317 -3.94 4.39 27.98
N ASP A 318 -3.60 4.56 29.26
CA ASP A 318 -4.32 5.41 30.23
C ASP A 318 -5.80 5.06 30.44
N LEU A 319 -6.19 3.80 30.20
CA LEU A 319 -7.54 3.28 30.48
C LEU A 319 -7.61 2.57 31.84
N ASP A 320 -8.70 2.76 32.58
CA ASP A 320 -8.88 2.15 33.89
C ASP A 320 -9.13 0.64 33.79
N ALA A 321 -8.34 -0.13 34.52
CA ALA A 321 -8.49 -1.57 34.63
C ALA A 321 -7.91 -2.03 35.98
N SER A 322 -8.73 -1.91 37.02
CA SER A 322 -8.33 -2.26 38.39
C SER A 322 -8.07 -3.77 38.57
N PRO A 323 -7.22 -4.19 39.54
CA PRO A 323 -7.09 -5.60 39.90
C PRO A 323 -8.42 -6.25 40.30
N ALA A 324 -9.34 -5.50 40.90
CA ALA A 324 -10.69 -6.00 41.22
C ALA A 324 -11.47 -6.36 39.96
N SER A 325 -11.42 -5.52 38.93
CA SER A 325 -12.04 -5.79 37.62
C SER A 325 -11.46 -7.04 36.97
N VAL A 326 -10.14 -7.28 37.08
CA VAL A 326 -9.50 -8.51 36.56
C VAL A 326 -9.98 -9.76 37.29
N ILE A 327 -10.14 -9.70 38.62
CA ILE A 327 -10.66 -10.83 39.40
C ILE A 327 -12.11 -11.14 39.00
N GLU A 328 -12.95 -10.12 38.86
CA GLU A 328 -14.34 -10.29 38.42
C GLU A 328 -14.42 -10.78 36.97
N ALA A 329 -13.54 -10.30 36.07
CA ALA A 329 -13.42 -10.83 34.71
C ALA A 329 -13.10 -12.33 34.71
N ALA A 330 -12.14 -12.77 35.54
CA ALA A 330 -11.75 -14.17 35.61
C ALA A 330 -12.89 -15.05 36.15
N ARG A 331 -13.58 -14.59 37.20
CA ARG A 331 -14.76 -15.28 37.76
C ARG A 331 -15.90 -15.38 36.75
N LEU A 332 -16.16 -14.30 36.02
CA LEU A 332 -17.20 -14.27 34.98
C LEU A 332 -16.85 -15.23 33.84
N ALA A 333 -15.61 -15.23 33.36
CA ALA A 333 -15.16 -16.15 32.32
C ALA A 333 -15.30 -17.62 32.75
N GLU A 334 -14.95 -17.96 34.00
CA GLU A 334 -15.14 -19.30 34.56
C GLU A 334 -16.62 -19.69 34.69
N ALA A 335 -17.48 -18.75 35.12
CA ALA A 335 -18.92 -18.98 35.19
C ALA A 335 -19.53 -19.22 33.79
N LEU A 336 -19.15 -18.41 32.80
CA LEU A 336 -19.58 -18.58 31.40
C LEU A 336 -19.15 -19.94 30.84
N ALA A 337 -17.90 -20.34 31.09
CA ALA A 337 -17.41 -21.66 30.70
C ALA A 337 -18.26 -22.78 31.32
N GLY A 338 -18.56 -22.69 32.62
CA GLY A 338 -19.40 -23.63 33.33
C GLY A 338 -20.83 -23.72 32.79
N PHE A 339 -21.47 -22.58 32.50
CA PHE A 339 -22.80 -22.54 31.87
C PHE A 339 -22.80 -23.19 30.48
N ARG A 340 -21.67 -23.15 29.78
CA ARG A 340 -21.48 -23.77 28.45
C ARG A 340 -20.98 -25.21 28.54
N GLY A 341 -20.95 -25.81 29.72
CA GLY A 341 -20.53 -27.20 29.93
C GLY A 341 -19.03 -27.45 29.72
N ARG A 342 -18.19 -26.41 29.79
CA ARG A 342 -16.74 -26.51 29.59
C ARG A 342 -16.00 -26.44 30.91
N SER A 343 -14.90 -27.19 31.01
CA SER A 343 -14.04 -27.20 32.20
C SER A 343 -13.12 -25.98 32.29
N ARG A 344 -12.97 -25.22 31.21
CA ARG A 344 -12.10 -24.03 31.13
C ARG A 344 -12.69 -22.95 30.21
N PRO A 345 -12.42 -21.67 30.48
CA PRO A 345 -12.81 -20.58 29.59
C PRO A 345 -12.17 -20.66 28.21
N SER A 346 -12.97 -20.49 27.16
CA SER A 346 -12.47 -20.22 25.81
C SER A 346 -12.16 -18.75 25.61
N LEU A 347 -11.57 -18.41 24.47
CA LEU A 347 -11.35 -17.01 24.10
C LEU A 347 -12.66 -16.21 24.08
N ASP A 348 -13.77 -16.77 23.59
CA ASP A 348 -15.08 -16.12 23.64
C ASP A 348 -15.54 -15.76 25.07
N ASP A 349 -15.34 -16.68 26.03
CA ASP A 349 -15.67 -16.40 27.45
C ASP A 349 -14.82 -15.26 27.99
N LEU A 350 -13.53 -15.21 27.62
CA LEU A 350 -12.61 -14.16 28.02
C LEU A 350 -12.95 -12.82 27.37
N HIS A 351 -13.35 -12.81 26.10
CA HIS A 351 -13.82 -11.62 25.40
C HIS A 351 -15.09 -11.06 26.03
N GLU A 352 -16.10 -11.89 26.26
CA GLU A 352 -17.35 -11.46 26.89
C GLU A 352 -17.10 -10.93 28.31
N ALA A 353 -16.26 -11.63 29.08
CA ALA A 353 -15.92 -11.20 30.42
C ALA A 353 -15.15 -9.88 30.43
N ALA A 354 -14.14 -9.73 29.56
CA ALA A 354 -13.37 -8.50 29.44
C ALA A 354 -14.20 -7.33 28.88
N GLN A 355 -15.13 -7.58 27.95
CA GLN A 355 -16.04 -6.57 27.43
C GLN A 355 -16.90 -5.99 28.57
N ALA A 356 -17.46 -6.87 29.40
CA ALA A 356 -18.34 -6.48 30.49
C ALA A 356 -17.61 -5.79 31.65
N THR A 357 -16.42 -6.29 32.03
CA THR A 357 -15.77 -5.92 33.29
C THR A 357 -14.55 -5.01 33.15
N LEU A 358 -13.81 -5.11 32.04
CA LEU A 358 -12.61 -4.30 31.78
C LEU A 358 -12.90 -3.14 30.84
N CYS A 359 -13.76 -3.35 29.84
CA CYS A 359 -14.08 -2.34 28.81
C CYS A 359 -15.40 -1.61 29.08
N PHE A 360 -16.15 -2.00 30.12
CA PHE A 360 -17.45 -1.39 30.48
C PHE A 360 -18.43 -1.29 29.31
N ALA A 361 -18.49 -2.35 28.48
CA ALA A 361 -19.26 -2.45 27.25
C ALA A 361 -18.86 -1.49 26.11
N ASP A 362 -17.75 -0.75 26.22
CA ASP A 362 -17.19 0.04 25.12
C ASP A 362 -16.45 -0.87 24.11
N PRO A 363 -16.80 -0.85 22.81
CA PRO A 363 -16.11 -1.64 21.80
C PRO A 363 -14.68 -1.15 21.48
N ALA A 364 -14.32 0.11 21.76
CA ALA A 364 -13.02 0.66 21.36
C ALA A 364 -11.83 0.07 22.17
N PRO A 365 -11.88 0.00 23.52
CA PRO A 365 -10.86 -0.70 24.31
C PRO A 365 -10.75 -2.19 23.96
N MET A 366 -11.86 -2.83 23.60
CA MET A 366 -11.86 -4.23 23.16
C MET A 366 -11.19 -4.42 21.80
N ALA A 367 -11.40 -3.49 20.86
CA ALA A 367 -10.72 -3.52 19.57
C ALA A 367 -9.18 -3.46 19.73
N LEU A 368 -8.69 -2.68 20.69
CA LEU A 368 -7.28 -2.65 21.06
C LEU A 368 -6.79 -4.01 21.61
N ILE A 369 -7.53 -4.61 22.55
CA ILE A 369 -7.23 -5.94 23.10
C ILE A 369 -7.18 -6.98 21.97
N ARG A 370 -8.17 -6.97 21.05
CA ARG A 370 -8.21 -7.87 19.91
C ARG A 370 -6.98 -7.72 19.02
N ARG A 371 -6.60 -6.49 18.67
CA ARG A 371 -5.41 -6.25 17.84
C ARG A 371 -4.13 -6.77 18.50
N LYS A 372 -3.91 -6.44 19.78
CA LYS A 372 -2.63 -6.69 20.46
C LYS A 372 -2.49 -8.07 21.11
N LEU A 373 -3.57 -8.66 21.62
CA LEU A 373 -3.54 -9.87 22.46
C LEU A 373 -4.28 -11.08 21.87
N VAL A 374 -4.97 -10.91 20.75
CA VAL A 374 -5.67 -12.00 20.04
C VAL A 374 -4.98 -12.28 18.72
N ILE A 375 -4.78 -11.23 17.91
CA ILE A 375 -4.03 -11.31 16.66
C ILE A 375 -2.53 -11.22 16.97
N GLY A 376 -2.10 -10.11 17.59
CA GLY A 376 -0.70 -9.85 17.90
C GLY A 376 0.07 -9.28 16.71
N GLU A 377 1.19 -8.62 17.00
CA GLU A 377 1.99 -7.89 16.00
C GLU A 377 3.41 -8.48 15.86
N ARG A 378 3.58 -9.73 16.29
CA ARG A 378 4.87 -10.41 16.24
C ARG A 378 5.28 -10.67 14.79
N LEU A 379 6.50 -10.30 14.46
CA LEU A 379 7.19 -10.69 13.22
C LEU A 379 8.29 -11.69 13.59
N GLY A 380 8.42 -12.77 12.82
CA GLY A 380 9.52 -13.71 12.99
C GLY A 380 10.83 -13.20 12.38
N ALA A 381 11.84 -14.08 12.39
CA ALA A 381 13.16 -13.81 11.86
C ALA A 381 13.76 -15.07 11.22
N THR A 382 14.57 -14.86 10.18
CA THR A 382 15.33 -15.91 9.51
C THR A 382 16.84 -15.71 9.75
N PRO A 383 17.66 -16.78 9.71
CA PRO A 383 19.10 -16.67 9.86
C PRO A 383 19.73 -15.77 8.78
N PRO A 384 20.81 -15.02 9.09
CA PRO A 384 21.51 -14.19 8.10
C PRO A 384 22.06 -14.96 6.90
N ASP A 385 22.43 -16.23 7.12
CA ASP A 385 22.98 -17.13 6.09
C ASP A 385 21.89 -17.91 5.34
N SER A 386 20.61 -17.60 5.58
CA SER A 386 19.50 -18.17 4.81
C SER A 386 19.68 -17.83 3.33
N PRO A 387 19.42 -18.77 2.40
CA PRO A 387 19.42 -18.48 0.98
C PRO A 387 18.47 -17.30 0.68
N GLY A 388 19.05 -16.18 0.26
CA GLY A 388 18.35 -14.95 -0.10
C GLY A 388 18.98 -14.35 -1.34
N THR A 389 18.27 -13.42 -1.95
CA THR A 389 18.73 -12.69 -3.12
C THR A 389 19.69 -11.55 -2.75
N PRO A 390 20.54 -11.07 -3.67
CA PRO A 390 21.44 -9.94 -3.40
C PRO A 390 20.70 -8.69 -2.89
N VAL A 391 19.51 -8.39 -3.44
CA VAL A 391 18.70 -7.23 -3.04
C VAL A 391 18.14 -7.40 -1.63
N GLU A 392 17.75 -8.60 -1.21
CA GLU A 392 17.32 -8.87 0.18
C GLU A 392 18.48 -8.65 1.17
N ALA A 393 19.68 -9.10 0.82
CA ALA A 393 20.87 -8.89 1.65
C ALA A 393 21.22 -7.40 1.77
N ASP A 394 21.18 -6.65 0.66
CA ASP A 394 21.38 -5.19 0.64
C ASP A 394 20.31 -4.45 1.45
N PHE A 395 19.04 -4.85 1.31
CA PHE A 395 17.93 -4.32 2.09
C PHE A 395 18.16 -4.50 3.60
N ALA A 396 18.53 -5.71 4.03
CA ALA A 396 18.79 -6.02 5.44
C ALA A 396 19.98 -5.22 6.00
N ALA A 397 21.07 -5.11 5.22
CA ALA A 397 22.25 -4.33 5.58
C ALA A 397 21.91 -2.84 5.72
N THR A 398 21.11 -2.30 4.79
CA THR A 398 20.68 -0.89 4.79
C THR A 398 19.74 -0.58 5.96
N CYS A 399 18.76 -1.46 6.25
CA CYS A 399 17.91 -1.36 7.43
C CYS A 399 18.73 -1.28 8.74
N LYS A 400 19.73 -2.16 8.88
CA LYS A 400 20.62 -2.18 10.05
C LYS A 400 21.43 -0.89 10.18
N SER A 401 21.99 -0.39 9.07
CA SER A 401 22.75 0.86 9.02
C SER A 401 21.90 2.08 9.43
N LEU A 402 20.71 2.19 8.84
CA LEU A 402 19.79 3.32 9.06
C LEU A 402 18.96 3.20 10.35
N ARG A 403 19.15 2.11 11.11
CA ARG A 403 18.37 1.77 12.31
C ARG A 403 16.86 1.76 12.04
N LEU A 404 16.47 1.28 10.87
CA LEU A 404 15.08 1.01 10.50
C LEU A 404 14.82 -0.47 10.74
N LYS A 405 13.71 -0.78 11.41
CA LYS A 405 13.32 -2.15 11.69
C LYS A 405 12.07 -2.49 10.89
N PRO A 406 12.11 -3.45 9.96
CA PRO A 406 10.91 -3.94 9.30
C PRO A 406 10.06 -4.65 10.34
N GLU A 407 9.11 -3.95 10.94
CA GLU A 407 8.18 -4.46 11.94
C GLU A 407 6.76 -4.42 11.37
N ALA A 408 5.95 -5.43 11.68
CA ALA A 408 4.54 -5.43 11.31
C ALA A 408 3.76 -4.32 12.03
N VAL A 409 4.25 -3.90 13.21
CA VAL A 409 3.72 -2.78 13.99
C VAL A 409 3.79 -1.51 13.17
N ALA A 410 2.63 -0.88 12.97
CA ALA A 410 2.58 0.38 12.28
C ALA A 410 3.07 1.53 13.18
N GLY A 411 3.92 2.41 12.66
CA GLY A 411 4.54 3.48 13.44
C GLY A 411 4.78 4.76 12.66
N ASP A 412 4.63 5.89 13.37
CA ASP A 412 4.97 7.21 12.84
C ASP A 412 6.49 7.46 12.91
N LEU A 413 7.04 7.94 11.80
CA LEU A 413 8.44 8.34 11.67
C LEU A 413 8.50 9.78 11.15
N VAL A 414 9.03 10.68 11.97
CA VAL A 414 9.27 12.07 11.57
C VAL A 414 10.76 12.26 11.30
N LEU A 415 11.09 12.67 10.07
CA LEU A 415 12.45 12.88 9.57
C LEU A 415 12.75 14.37 9.46
N ASP A 416 13.95 14.78 9.90
CA ASP A 416 14.50 16.11 9.62
C ASP A 416 15.57 16.00 8.54
N LEU A 417 15.26 16.43 7.32
CA LEU A 417 16.08 16.23 6.12
C LEU A 417 17.45 16.93 6.15
N ARG A 418 17.68 17.79 7.14
CA ARG A 418 18.99 18.43 7.36
C ARG A 418 19.98 17.52 8.08
N LYS A 419 19.52 16.38 8.61
CA LYS A 419 20.37 15.37 9.25
C LYS A 419 20.65 14.26 8.25
N ASP A 420 21.91 13.97 8.00
CA ASP A 420 22.35 12.98 7.00
C ASP A 420 21.65 11.61 7.15
N ASN A 421 21.48 11.13 8.39
CA ASN A 421 20.83 9.84 8.63
C ASN A 421 19.32 9.87 8.32
N ASP A 422 18.62 10.98 8.59
CA ASP A 422 17.19 11.11 8.29
C ASP A 422 16.97 11.36 6.79
N LEU A 423 17.89 12.09 6.14
CA LEU A 423 17.96 12.22 4.69
C LEU A 423 18.12 10.85 4.02
N ALA A 424 19.07 10.02 4.49
CA ALA A 424 19.32 8.68 3.99
C ALA A 424 18.12 7.73 4.20
N ARG A 425 17.43 7.82 5.35
CA ARG A 425 16.17 7.09 5.59
C ARG A 425 15.11 7.44 4.57
N SER A 426 14.93 8.72 4.28
CA SER A 426 13.95 9.14 3.29
C SER A 426 14.33 8.67 1.88
N HIS A 427 15.60 8.79 1.47
CA HIS A 427 16.06 8.23 0.20
C HIS A 427 15.75 6.73 0.08
N PHE A 428 16.06 5.96 1.13
CA PHE A 428 15.78 4.53 1.15
C PHE A 428 14.28 4.21 1.00
N LEU A 429 13.40 4.91 1.72
CA LEU A 429 11.94 4.73 1.60
C LEU A 429 11.41 5.08 0.20
N ASN A 430 11.97 6.09 -0.46
CA ASN A 430 11.61 6.44 -1.84
C ASN A 430 12.13 5.41 -2.86
N ARG A 431 13.34 4.85 -2.65
CA ARG A 431 13.87 3.76 -3.49
C ARG A 431 12.99 2.51 -3.39
N LEU A 432 12.55 2.17 -2.18
CA LEU A 432 11.63 1.06 -1.95
C LEU A 432 10.30 1.25 -2.69
N HIS A 433 9.72 2.45 -2.64
CA HIS A 433 8.52 2.76 -3.43
C HIS A 433 8.72 2.57 -4.93
N LEU A 434 9.88 2.95 -5.47
CA LEU A 434 10.17 2.79 -6.89
C LEU A 434 10.18 1.32 -7.32
N ILE A 435 10.65 0.42 -6.47
CA ILE A 435 10.63 -1.03 -6.73
C ILE A 435 9.34 -1.73 -6.29
N GLY A 436 8.27 -0.98 -5.96
CA GLY A 436 6.97 -1.55 -5.62
C GLY A 436 6.79 -1.93 -4.14
N ILE A 437 7.67 -1.45 -3.25
CA ILE A 437 7.62 -1.71 -1.81
C ILE A 437 7.20 -0.42 -1.07
N PRO A 438 5.88 -0.19 -0.85
CA PRO A 438 5.38 1.00 -0.16
C PRO A 438 5.48 0.87 1.37
N TRP A 439 6.68 0.60 1.89
CA TRP A 439 6.89 0.37 3.32
C TRP A 439 6.53 1.57 4.19
N GLY A 440 6.84 2.77 3.72
CA GLY A 440 6.40 4.00 4.36
C GLY A 440 5.39 4.72 3.50
N ARG A 441 4.31 5.27 4.07
CA ARG A 441 3.43 6.24 3.38
C ARG A 441 3.71 7.65 3.91
N ARG A 442 3.94 8.63 3.02
CA ARG A 442 4.10 10.03 3.44
C ARG A 442 2.79 10.57 4.02
N GLN A 443 2.89 11.28 5.13
CA GLN A 443 1.81 12.03 5.77
C GLN A 443 2.11 13.54 5.74
N GLN A 444 1.09 14.36 5.97
CA GLN A 444 1.29 15.80 6.17
C GLN A 444 2.06 16.05 7.47
N ALA A 445 3.25 16.66 7.35
CA ALA A 445 4.03 17.07 8.52
C ALA A 445 3.39 18.31 9.18
N ARG A 446 3.30 18.29 10.53
CA ARG A 446 2.89 19.48 11.29
C ARG A 446 4.00 20.54 11.26
N GLY A 447 3.78 21.63 10.54
CA GLY A 447 4.69 22.79 10.48
C GLY A 447 4.71 23.46 9.10
N ARG A 448 5.27 24.68 9.02
CA ARG A 448 5.42 25.44 7.77
C ARG A 448 6.75 25.17 7.03
N GLY A 449 7.62 24.31 7.56
CA GLY A 449 8.96 24.06 7.01
C GLY A 449 8.97 22.85 6.07
N THR A 450 9.65 22.97 4.93
CA THR A 450 9.82 21.92 3.89
C THR A 450 10.86 20.86 4.24
N PHE A 451 11.59 21.03 5.35
CA PHE A 451 12.64 20.11 5.79
C PHE A 451 12.15 18.97 6.69
N LYS A 452 10.85 18.94 7.06
CA LYS A 452 10.26 17.87 7.88
C LYS A 452 9.40 16.96 7.01
N GLU A 453 9.65 15.66 7.10
CA GLU A 453 8.78 14.65 6.51
C GLU A 453 8.16 13.79 7.60
N ALA A 454 6.86 13.55 7.52
CA ALA A 454 6.17 12.56 8.33
C ALA A 454 5.87 11.34 7.48
N TRP A 455 6.16 10.16 8.02
CA TRP A 455 5.98 8.87 7.37
C TRP A 455 5.23 7.93 8.31
N PHE A 456 4.40 7.06 7.74
CA PHE A 456 3.77 5.95 8.42
C PHE A 456 4.37 4.65 7.92
N LEU A 457 5.11 3.93 8.76
CA LEU A 457 5.76 2.68 8.38
C LEU A 457 4.93 1.49 8.85
N SER A 458 4.74 0.50 7.99
CA SER A 458 4.17 -0.81 8.36
C SER A 458 4.71 -1.88 7.42
N TRP A 459 5.54 -2.81 7.91
CA TRP A 459 6.14 -3.83 7.06
C TRP A 459 5.17 -4.95 6.71
N GLN A 460 5.17 -5.39 5.45
CA GLN A 460 4.37 -6.51 4.96
C GLN A 460 5.27 -7.64 4.44
N PRO A 461 5.07 -8.90 4.87
CA PRO A 461 5.89 -10.04 4.44
C PRO A 461 5.93 -10.28 2.93
N GLU A 462 4.88 -9.92 2.18
CA GLU A 462 4.83 -10.13 0.73
C GLU A 462 5.88 -9.30 -0.02
N TRP A 463 6.38 -8.21 0.57
CA TRP A 463 7.44 -7.41 -0.04
C TRP A 463 8.78 -8.13 -0.11
N VAL A 464 8.93 -9.26 0.59
CA VAL A 464 10.04 -10.19 0.33
C VAL A 464 10.01 -10.67 -1.13
N VAL A 465 8.82 -10.96 -1.68
CA VAL A 465 8.68 -11.33 -3.10
C VAL A 465 9.06 -10.18 -4.02
N GLU A 466 8.73 -8.95 -3.66
CA GLU A 466 9.15 -7.75 -4.42
C GLU A 466 10.67 -7.55 -4.37
N LEU A 467 11.33 -7.86 -3.24
CA LEU A 467 12.80 -7.86 -3.16
C LEU A 467 13.42 -8.94 -4.05
N VAL A 468 12.83 -10.14 -4.09
CA VAL A 468 13.25 -11.22 -5.01
C VAL A 468 13.07 -10.79 -6.47
N ALA A 469 11.92 -10.20 -6.82
CA ALA A 469 11.65 -9.72 -8.16
C ALA A 469 12.60 -8.60 -8.59
N ALA A 470 12.88 -7.67 -7.68
CA ALA A 470 13.83 -6.57 -7.89
C ALA A 470 15.26 -7.06 -8.20
N SER A 471 15.62 -8.28 -7.78
CA SER A 471 16.95 -8.85 -8.05
C SER A 471 17.20 -9.16 -9.53
N ALA A 472 16.15 -9.20 -10.36
CA ALA A 472 16.31 -9.25 -11.82
C ALA A 472 16.76 -7.90 -12.41
N GLU A 473 16.52 -6.79 -11.69
CA GLU A 473 16.76 -5.41 -12.13
C GLU A 473 18.05 -4.80 -11.55
N GLY A 474 18.67 -5.44 -10.55
CA GLY A 474 19.92 -5.01 -9.92
C GLY A 474 20.35 -5.91 -8.74
N GLY A 475 21.59 -5.74 -8.27
CA GLY A 475 22.10 -6.46 -7.09
C GLY A 475 21.83 -5.75 -5.76
N THR A 476 21.40 -4.48 -5.80
CA THR A 476 21.05 -3.65 -4.64
C THR A 476 19.70 -2.98 -4.84
N VAL A 477 19.08 -2.47 -3.75
CA VAL A 477 17.83 -1.69 -3.81
C VAL A 477 18.00 -0.46 -4.69
N ALA A 478 19.16 0.20 -4.62
CA ALA A 478 19.45 1.39 -5.43
C ALA A 478 19.59 1.06 -6.93
N GLU A 479 20.28 -0.04 -7.27
CA GLU A 479 20.41 -0.49 -8.67
C GLU A 479 19.06 -0.90 -9.26
N ALA A 480 18.27 -1.69 -8.53
CA ALA A 480 16.94 -2.10 -8.96
C ALA A 480 16.01 -0.89 -9.16
N ALA A 481 15.99 0.06 -8.22
CA ALA A 481 15.21 1.30 -8.35
C ALA A 481 15.66 2.13 -9.57
N SER A 482 16.97 2.23 -9.82
CA SER A 482 17.53 2.93 -10.99
C SER A 482 17.10 2.29 -12.30
N SER A 483 17.17 0.96 -12.39
CA SER A 483 16.74 0.20 -13.56
C SER A 483 15.23 0.34 -13.82
N ARG A 484 14.42 0.35 -12.75
CA ARG A 484 12.97 0.58 -12.83
C ARG A 484 12.66 1.98 -13.37
N VAL A 485 13.36 3.00 -12.90
CA VAL A 485 13.19 4.37 -13.39
C VAL A 485 13.60 4.49 -14.86
N ARG A 486 14.74 3.92 -15.25
CA ARG A 486 15.18 3.89 -16.66
C ARG A 486 14.15 3.22 -17.57
N ARG A 487 13.62 2.07 -17.15
CA ARG A 487 12.58 1.35 -17.90
C ARG A 487 11.31 2.20 -18.04
N ARG A 488 10.82 2.78 -16.94
CA ARG A 488 9.66 3.69 -16.97
C ARG A 488 9.90 4.90 -17.88
N ALA A 489 11.10 5.47 -17.88
CA ALA A 489 11.43 6.58 -18.76
C ALA A 489 11.44 6.19 -20.24
N HIS A 490 11.91 4.98 -20.57
CA HIS A 490 11.86 4.46 -21.93
C HIS A 490 10.42 4.16 -22.40
N GLU A 491 9.57 3.65 -21.51
CA GLU A 491 8.16 3.33 -21.80
C GLU A 491 7.23 4.56 -21.80
N ALA A 492 7.64 5.65 -21.15
CA ALA A 492 6.82 6.85 -20.99
C ALA A 492 6.45 7.46 -22.34
N THR A 493 5.15 7.66 -22.54
CA THR A 493 4.60 8.27 -23.76
C THR A 493 4.36 9.77 -23.65
N ARG A 494 4.35 10.30 -22.41
CA ARG A 494 4.06 11.68 -22.07
C ARG A 494 5.25 12.40 -21.45
N VAL A 495 5.40 13.69 -21.73
CA VAL A 495 6.41 14.57 -21.13
C VAL A 495 6.11 14.82 -19.66
N ALA A 496 4.82 14.91 -19.29
CA ALA A 496 4.41 15.08 -17.89
C ALA A 496 4.87 13.90 -17.00
N ASP A 497 4.78 12.66 -17.49
CA ASP A 497 5.21 11.47 -16.75
C ASP A 497 6.73 11.48 -16.51
N LEU A 498 7.50 11.90 -17.52
CA LEU A 498 8.96 12.03 -17.44
C LEU A 498 9.38 13.13 -16.45
N SER A 499 8.62 14.23 -16.42
CA SER A 499 8.81 15.30 -15.43
C SER A 499 8.59 14.80 -14.00
N GLY A 500 7.54 14.00 -13.77
CA GLY A 500 7.29 13.36 -12.49
C GLY A 500 8.42 12.41 -12.05
N LEU A 501 9.04 11.69 -13.00
CA LEU A 501 10.18 10.81 -12.70
C LEU A 501 11.42 11.58 -12.22
N ILE A 502 11.65 12.82 -12.68
CA ILE A 502 12.76 13.66 -12.20
C ILE A 502 12.60 13.96 -10.71
N GLY A 503 11.38 14.24 -10.24
CA GLY A 503 11.10 14.41 -8.81
C GLY A 503 11.42 13.14 -8.02
N ALA A 504 11.01 11.97 -8.53
CA ALA A 504 11.26 10.69 -7.89
C ALA A 504 12.77 10.33 -7.81
N LEU A 505 13.55 10.68 -8.83
CA LEU A 505 15.01 10.49 -8.84
C LEU A 505 15.70 11.24 -7.71
N LEU A 506 15.28 12.48 -7.43
CA LEU A 506 15.85 13.30 -6.38
C LEU A 506 15.43 12.84 -5.00
N ASP A 507 14.16 12.48 -4.85
CA ASP A 507 13.63 11.91 -3.62
C ASP A 507 14.32 10.60 -3.26
N ALA A 508 14.72 9.81 -4.26
CA ALA A 508 15.41 8.53 -4.10
C ALA A 508 16.94 8.61 -4.20
N ASP A 509 17.56 9.79 -4.41
CA ASP A 509 19.00 9.96 -4.64
C ASP A 509 19.54 8.94 -5.66
N LEU A 510 19.03 9.02 -6.89
CA LEU A 510 19.38 8.14 -8.01
C LEU A 510 20.06 8.93 -9.13
N ALA A 511 21.10 9.70 -8.79
CA ALA A 511 21.80 10.59 -9.73
C ALA A 511 22.30 9.85 -11.00
N GLY A 512 22.71 8.59 -10.86
CA GLY A 512 23.18 7.75 -11.98
C GLY A 512 22.12 7.45 -13.06
N ALA A 513 20.84 7.72 -12.81
CA ALA A 513 19.76 7.58 -13.81
C ALA A 513 19.25 8.94 -14.34
N ALA A 514 19.73 10.07 -13.81
CA ALA A 514 19.23 11.40 -14.16
C ALA A 514 19.46 11.77 -15.62
N ASP A 515 20.66 11.53 -16.14
CA ASP A 515 21.02 11.87 -17.52
C ASP A 515 20.14 11.14 -18.55
N GLU A 516 19.76 9.89 -18.28
CA GLU A 516 18.89 9.10 -19.15
C GLU A 516 17.45 9.60 -19.13
N VAL A 517 16.91 9.93 -17.95
CA VAL A 517 15.55 10.50 -17.84
C VAL A 517 15.47 11.88 -18.49
N ILE A 518 16.48 12.73 -18.29
CA ILE A 518 16.56 14.05 -18.93
C ILE A 518 16.65 13.91 -20.45
N ARG A 519 17.43 12.95 -20.95
CA ARG A 519 17.51 12.67 -22.39
C ARG A 519 16.17 12.18 -22.94
N ALA A 520 15.52 11.21 -22.28
CA ALA A 520 14.20 10.73 -22.66
C ALA A 520 13.15 11.84 -22.67
N LEU A 521 13.19 12.75 -21.69
CA LEU A 521 12.33 13.93 -21.64
C LEU A 521 12.58 14.86 -22.82
N ASN A 522 13.84 15.22 -23.10
CA ASN A 522 14.17 16.07 -24.24
C ASN A 522 13.77 15.45 -25.58
N ASP A 523 14.01 14.15 -25.77
CA ASP A 523 13.65 13.42 -26.97
C ASP A 523 12.12 13.38 -27.15
N ARG A 524 11.38 13.10 -26.07
CA ARG A 524 9.91 13.11 -26.08
C ARG A 524 9.34 14.50 -26.35
N ALA A 525 9.89 15.52 -25.71
CA ALA A 525 9.48 16.91 -25.91
C ALA A 525 9.80 17.42 -27.33
N ALA A 526 10.83 16.90 -27.99
CA ALA A 526 11.17 17.27 -29.36
C ALA A 526 10.16 16.75 -30.40
N VAL A 527 9.48 15.64 -30.11
CA VAL A 527 8.50 15.02 -31.02
C VAL A 527 7.04 15.19 -30.57
N SER A 528 6.80 15.73 -29.37
CA SER A 528 5.45 15.95 -28.87
C SER A 528 4.76 17.11 -29.60
N ALA A 529 3.57 16.83 -30.13
CA ALA A 529 2.66 17.83 -30.68
C ALA A 529 1.60 18.30 -29.66
N ASP A 530 1.50 17.62 -28.50
CA ASP A 530 0.51 17.94 -27.47
C ASP A 530 1.05 19.03 -26.54
N VAL A 531 0.55 20.25 -26.75
CA VAL A 531 0.94 21.43 -25.97
C VAL A 531 0.48 21.32 -24.51
N PHE A 532 -0.67 20.70 -24.23
CA PHE A 532 -1.17 20.58 -22.86
C PHE A 532 -0.31 19.63 -22.04
N ASP A 533 0.22 18.58 -22.65
CA ASP A 533 1.18 17.68 -22.02
C ASP A 533 2.50 18.41 -21.65
N LEU A 534 3.00 19.28 -22.54
CA LEU A 534 4.17 20.14 -22.23
C LEU A 534 3.87 21.10 -21.07
N MET A 535 2.67 21.69 -21.05
CA MET A 535 2.24 22.63 -20.02
C MET A 535 2.10 21.95 -18.65
N GLU A 536 1.62 20.71 -18.60
CA GLU A 536 1.51 19.93 -17.35
C GLU A 536 2.89 19.58 -16.77
N ALA A 537 3.89 19.37 -17.61
CA ALA A 537 5.25 19.06 -17.18
C ALA A 537 5.98 20.25 -16.53
N LEU A 538 5.61 21.49 -16.87
CA LEU A 538 6.36 22.71 -16.52
C LEU A 538 6.32 23.09 -15.03
N PRO A 539 5.15 23.14 -14.35
CA PRO A 539 5.10 23.52 -12.94
C PRO A 539 6.01 22.71 -12.01
N PRO A 540 5.98 21.35 -12.02
CA PRO A 540 6.87 20.58 -11.14
C PRO A 540 8.37 20.77 -11.46
N LEU A 541 8.73 20.97 -12.74
CA LEU A 541 10.12 21.26 -13.11
C LEU A 541 10.58 22.64 -12.66
N ALA A 542 9.69 23.64 -12.69
CA ALA A 542 10.02 24.99 -12.26
C ALA A 542 10.19 25.08 -10.75
N GLU A 543 9.32 24.42 -9.98
CA GLU A 543 9.48 24.29 -8.52
C GLU A 543 10.82 23.65 -8.19
N LEU A 544 11.13 22.55 -8.89
CA LEU A 544 12.39 21.85 -8.69
C LEU A 544 13.60 22.69 -9.11
N ALA A 545 13.53 23.43 -10.21
CA ALA A 545 14.62 24.26 -10.67
C ALA A 545 14.88 25.45 -9.73
N ARG A 546 13.82 26.06 -9.18
CA ARG A 546 13.90 27.26 -8.32
C ARG A 546 14.37 26.96 -6.91
N TYR A 547 13.76 25.98 -6.28
CA TYR A 547 13.99 25.67 -4.87
C TYR A 547 15.03 24.57 -4.69
N GLY A 548 15.36 23.85 -5.77
CA GLY A 548 16.08 22.61 -5.67
C GLY A 548 15.32 21.59 -4.85
N SER A 549 16.07 20.60 -4.39
CA SER A 549 15.63 19.77 -3.29
C SER A 549 16.54 20.06 -2.11
N VAL A 550 16.04 19.92 -0.88
CA VAL A 550 16.91 19.84 0.33
C VAL A 550 17.95 18.72 0.16
N ARG A 551 17.76 17.86 -0.85
CA ARG A 551 18.48 16.64 -1.18
C ARG A 551 19.51 16.76 -2.33
N SER A 552 19.60 17.88 -3.07
CA SER A 552 20.59 18.03 -4.16
C SER A 552 20.88 19.50 -4.52
N SER A 553 22.13 19.78 -4.94
CA SER A 553 22.69 21.12 -5.12
C SER A 553 22.82 21.62 -6.56
N ASP A 554 22.63 20.78 -7.59
CA ASP A 554 22.72 21.20 -9.01
C ASP A 554 21.39 21.02 -9.76
N THR A 555 20.62 22.11 -9.87
CA THR A 555 19.37 22.18 -10.61
C THR A 555 19.54 22.65 -12.05
N GLY A 556 20.79 22.90 -12.49
CA GLY A 556 21.11 23.41 -13.81
C GLY A 556 20.51 22.60 -14.96
N PRO A 557 20.61 21.26 -14.97
CA PRO A 557 20.02 20.43 -16.01
C PRO A 557 18.48 20.54 -16.09
N VAL A 558 17.80 20.65 -14.95
CA VAL A 558 16.34 20.81 -14.87
C VAL A 558 15.92 22.17 -15.43
N LEU A 559 16.64 23.23 -15.08
CA LEU A 559 16.41 24.56 -15.65
C LEU A 559 16.64 24.58 -17.17
N GLY A 560 17.64 23.85 -17.66
CA GLY A 560 17.89 23.66 -19.09
C GLY A 560 16.69 23.04 -19.82
N VAL A 561 16.04 22.04 -19.22
CA VAL A 561 14.81 21.44 -19.75
C VAL A 561 13.67 22.47 -19.80
N VAL A 562 13.45 23.22 -18.71
CA VAL A 562 12.39 24.25 -18.67
C VAL A 562 12.60 25.30 -19.76
N ARG A 563 13.85 25.76 -19.95
CA ARG A 563 14.22 26.71 -21.01
C ARG A 563 13.93 26.18 -22.42
N GLY A 564 13.94 24.86 -22.62
CA GLY A 564 13.52 24.23 -23.87
C GLY A 564 12.01 24.07 -24.00
N LEU A 565 11.29 23.78 -22.91
CA LEU A 565 9.86 23.49 -22.94
C LEU A 565 8.99 24.73 -23.09
N VAL A 566 9.31 25.81 -22.36
CA VAL A 566 8.50 27.04 -22.35
C VAL A 566 8.30 27.61 -23.77
N PRO A 567 9.33 27.79 -24.62
CA PRO A 567 9.13 28.31 -25.97
C PRO A 567 8.26 27.43 -26.86
N ARG A 568 8.34 26.10 -26.70
CA ARG A 568 7.51 25.15 -27.47
C ARG A 568 6.04 25.22 -27.06
N ALA A 569 5.78 25.22 -25.75
CA ALA A 569 4.44 25.39 -25.22
C ALA A 569 3.84 26.74 -25.64
N ALA A 570 4.63 27.82 -25.57
CA ALA A 570 4.24 29.16 -25.98
C ALA A 570 3.89 29.23 -27.49
N ALA A 571 4.71 28.63 -28.36
CA ALA A 571 4.49 28.63 -29.80
C ALA A 571 3.22 27.88 -30.23
N GLY A 572 2.87 26.80 -29.53
CA GLY A 572 1.68 26.00 -29.81
C GLY A 572 0.41 26.45 -29.09
N LEU A 573 0.51 27.35 -28.11
CA LEU A 573 -0.58 27.69 -27.18
C LEU A 573 -1.86 28.13 -27.90
N THR A 574 -1.75 29.07 -28.84
CA THR A 574 -2.93 29.58 -29.55
C THR A 574 -3.64 28.48 -30.34
N ALA A 575 -2.90 27.62 -31.03
CA ALA A 575 -3.47 26.51 -31.79
C ALA A 575 -4.15 25.48 -30.87
N ALA A 576 -3.52 25.15 -29.74
CA ALA A 576 -4.07 24.22 -28.76
C ALA A 576 -5.36 24.72 -28.09
N CYS A 577 -5.57 26.03 -28.03
CA CYS A 577 -6.77 26.64 -27.45
C CYS A 577 -7.89 26.94 -28.46
N GLN A 578 -7.76 26.52 -29.72
CA GLN A 578 -8.83 26.69 -30.72
C GLN A 578 -9.96 25.67 -30.48
N SER A 579 -11.20 26.13 -30.68
CA SER A 579 -12.40 25.26 -30.72
C SER A 579 -12.61 24.36 -29.49
N LEU A 580 -12.18 24.82 -28.31
CA LEU A 580 -12.43 24.13 -27.04
C LEU A 580 -13.90 24.25 -26.63
N ASP A 581 -14.44 23.18 -26.04
CA ASP A 581 -15.68 23.22 -25.26
C ASP A 581 -15.46 23.82 -23.85
N ASP A 582 -16.54 23.93 -23.07
CA ASP A 582 -16.50 24.55 -21.74
C ASP A 582 -15.55 23.83 -20.74
N GLU A 583 -15.47 22.50 -20.80
CA GLU A 583 -14.68 21.66 -19.90
C GLU A 583 -13.20 21.68 -20.28
N ALA A 584 -12.91 21.53 -21.57
CA ALA A 584 -11.56 21.65 -22.11
C ALA A 584 -11.00 23.06 -21.92
N ALA A 585 -11.83 24.10 -22.05
CA ALA A 585 -11.44 25.48 -21.76
C ALA A 585 -11.09 25.73 -20.29
N ALA A 586 -11.83 25.13 -19.35
CA ALA A 586 -11.49 25.18 -17.93
C ALA A 586 -10.12 24.53 -17.65
N SER A 587 -9.91 23.34 -18.21
CA SER A 587 -8.65 22.60 -18.06
C SER A 587 -7.45 23.34 -18.69
N ALA A 588 -7.64 23.90 -19.90
CA ALA A 588 -6.63 24.72 -20.57
C ALA A 588 -6.28 25.96 -19.74
N MET A 589 -7.28 26.63 -19.18
CA MET A 589 -7.08 27.79 -18.33
C MET A 589 -6.28 27.46 -17.06
N ALA A 590 -6.58 26.34 -16.39
CA ALA A 590 -5.82 25.88 -15.23
C ALA A 590 -4.35 25.61 -15.58
N ARG A 591 -4.09 24.97 -16.73
CA ARG A 591 -2.72 24.76 -17.24
C ARG A 591 -2.00 26.07 -17.55
N ILE A 592 -2.68 27.04 -18.18
CA ILE A 592 -2.12 28.38 -18.45
C ILE A 592 -1.74 29.08 -17.15
N ALA A 593 -2.60 29.03 -16.14
CA ALA A 593 -2.32 29.60 -14.83
C ALA A 593 -1.11 28.90 -14.15
N GLY A 594 -1.05 27.57 -14.22
CA GLY A 594 0.07 26.79 -13.69
C GLY A 594 1.41 27.15 -14.34
N VAL A 595 1.46 27.22 -15.68
CA VAL A 595 2.66 27.64 -16.41
C VAL A 595 3.05 29.09 -16.09
N HIS A 596 2.08 30.00 -16.00
CA HIS A 596 2.35 31.38 -15.64
C HIS A 596 2.94 31.52 -14.22
N ALA A 597 2.42 30.77 -13.26
CA ALA A 597 2.97 30.71 -11.91
C ALA A 597 4.39 30.12 -11.90
N ALA A 598 4.61 29.04 -12.66
CA ALA A 598 5.91 28.39 -12.82
C ALA A 598 6.98 29.35 -13.39
N ILE A 599 6.64 30.15 -14.40
CA ILE A 599 7.56 31.12 -15.00
C ILE A 599 7.81 32.30 -14.05
N SER A 600 6.77 32.79 -13.38
CA SER A 600 6.90 33.84 -12.36
C SER A 600 7.81 33.41 -11.20
N LEU A 601 7.74 32.13 -10.83
CA LEU A 601 8.57 31.54 -9.78
C LEU A 601 10.07 31.53 -10.12
N LEU A 602 10.41 31.28 -11.39
CA LEU A 602 11.80 31.16 -11.84
C LEU A 602 12.52 32.50 -11.98
N GLU A 603 11.78 33.59 -12.12
CA GLU A 603 12.32 34.94 -12.30
C GLU A 603 13.26 35.09 -13.52
N GLU A 604 13.05 34.28 -14.56
CA GLU A 604 13.82 34.29 -15.83
C GLU A 604 13.18 35.26 -16.85
N PRO A 605 13.80 36.42 -17.15
CA PRO A 605 13.18 37.46 -17.97
C PRO A 605 12.85 37.01 -19.40
N ASP A 606 13.71 36.19 -20.01
CA ASP A 606 13.54 35.72 -21.38
C ASP A 606 12.34 34.77 -21.50
N LEU A 607 12.16 33.86 -20.54
CA LEU A 607 11.00 32.96 -20.50
C LEU A 607 9.71 33.73 -20.24
N LYS A 608 9.76 34.75 -19.38
CA LYS A 608 8.65 35.65 -19.12
C LYS A 608 8.23 36.39 -20.38
N ALA A 609 9.18 36.94 -21.14
CA ALA A 609 8.88 37.65 -22.38
C ALA A 609 8.20 36.75 -23.42
N VAL A 610 8.74 35.55 -23.66
CA VAL A 610 8.19 34.58 -24.62
C VAL A 610 6.77 34.15 -24.23
N TRP A 611 6.53 33.89 -22.94
CA TRP A 611 5.20 33.50 -22.46
C TRP A 611 4.19 34.64 -22.56
N GLN A 612 4.59 35.87 -22.23
CA GLN A 612 3.73 37.05 -22.37
C GLN A 612 3.36 37.31 -23.83
N GLU A 613 4.26 37.08 -24.78
CA GLU A 613 3.96 37.18 -26.21
C GLU A 613 2.88 36.16 -26.63
N ALA A 614 3.00 34.90 -26.21
CA ALA A 614 1.98 33.88 -26.46
C ALA A 614 0.63 34.22 -25.82
N LEU A 615 0.63 34.75 -24.59
CA LEU A 615 -0.60 35.22 -23.92
C LEU A 615 -1.23 36.40 -24.66
N ARG A 616 -0.46 37.34 -25.21
CA ARG A 616 -1.00 38.42 -26.06
C ARG A 616 -1.62 37.85 -27.34
N GLY A 617 -0.91 36.93 -27.99
CA GLY A 617 -1.41 36.23 -29.17
C GLY A 617 -2.73 35.48 -28.92
N LEU A 618 -2.94 34.98 -27.70
CA LEU A 618 -4.19 34.36 -27.26
C LEU A 618 -5.28 35.38 -26.89
N ALA A 619 -4.91 36.48 -26.22
CA ALA A 619 -5.79 37.55 -25.80
C ALA A 619 -6.46 38.29 -26.96
N ASP A 620 -5.83 38.28 -28.14
CA ASP A 620 -6.31 38.96 -29.34
C ASP A 620 -7.12 38.04 -30.29
N GLN A 621 -7.39 36.78 -29.89
CA GLN A 621 -8.18 35.84 -30.70
C GLN A 621 -9.69 35.95 -30.46
N THR A 622 -10.46 35.85 -31.54
CA THR A 622 -11.93 35.84 -31.52
C THR A 622 -12.53 34.44 -31.56
N HIS A 623 -11.77 33.42 -31.99
CA HIS A 623 -12.22 32.03 -32.14
C HIS A 623 -11.74 31.10 -31.01
N VAL A 624 -11.17 31.67 -29.96
CA VAL A 624 -10.78 30.96 -28.73
C VAL A 624 -11.88 31.10 -27.69
N HIS A 625 -12.07 30.08 -26.86
CA HIS A 625 -13.08 30.10 -25.81
C HIS A 625 -12.90 31.30 -24.87
N GLY A 626 -13.99 32.02 -24.58
CA GLY A 626 -13.94 33.28 -23.83
C GLY A 626 -13.22 33.16 -22.49
N ARG A 627 -13.43 32.06 -21.75
CA ARG A 627 -12.77 31.80 -20.46
C ARG A 627 -11.24 31.81 -20.55
N VAL A 628 -10.67 31.25 -21.61
CA VAL A 628 -9.24 31.23 -21.84
C VAL A 628 -8.71 32.63 -22.18
N VAL A 629 -9.42 33.37 -23.03
CA VAL A 629 -9.08 34.75 -23.40
C VAL A 629 -9.11 35.68 -22.18
N GLY A 630 -10.20 35.62 -21.39
CA GLY A 630 -10.35 36.41 -20.17
C GLY A 630 -9.20 36.16 -19.18
N ARG A 631 -8.80 34.89 -19.00
CA ARG A 631 -7.66 34.55 -18.15
C ARG A 631 -6.34 35.11 -18.70
N ALA A 632 -6.09 35.02 -20.00
CA ALA A 632 -4.87 35.55 -20.61
C ALA A 632 -4.74 37.07 -20.42
N VAL A 633 -5.83 37.81 -20.67
CA VAL A 633 -5.89 39.27 -20.42
C VAL A 633 -5.62 39.57 -18.96
N ARG A 634 -6.19 38.79 -18.05
CA ARG A 634 -5.99 38.99 -16.62
C ARG A 634 -4.52 38.80 -16.21
N LEU A 635 -3.90 37.70 -16.62
CA LEU A 635 -2.50 37.41 -16.30
C LEU A 635 -1.56 38.49 -16.85
N LEU A 636 -1.81 38.98 -18.07
CA LEU A 636 -1.05 40.10 -18.65
C LEU A 636 -1.23 41.41 -17.88
N PHE A 637 -2.44 41.68 -17.39
CA PHE A 637 -2.72 42.87 -16.58
C PHE A 637 -2.03 42.80 -15.21
N ASP A 638 -2.09 41.65 -14.54
CA ASP A 638 -1.44 41.43 -13.24
C ASP A 638 0.09 41.62 -13.35
N ASP A 639 0.68 41.19 -14.47
CA ASP A 639 2.09 41.39 -14.82
C ASP A 639 2.46 42.80 -15.29
N ARG A 640 1.48 43.70 -15.41
CA ARG A 640 1.61 45.06 -16.01
C ARG A 640 2.09 45.04 -17.46
N ALA A 641 1.91 43.93 -18.17
CA ALA A 641 2.14 43.79 -19.59
C ALA A 641 1.01 44.43 -20.42
N LEU A 642 -0.17 44.61 -19.81
CA LEU A 642 -1.26 45.47 -20.27
C LEU A 642 -1.54 46.53 -19.21
N ASN A 643 -1.84 47.76 -19.64
CA ASN A 643 -2.31 48.81 -18.76
C ASN A 643 -3.84 48.73 -18.53
N ALA A 644 -4.37 49.56 -17.64
CA ALA A 644 -5.79 49.57 -17.28
C ALA A 644 -6.71 49.87 -18.48
N GLU A 645 -6.31 50.80 -19.34
CA GLU A 645 -7.06 51.18 -20.55
C GLU A 645 -7.16 50.00 -21.53
N GLN A 646 -6.03 49.34 -21.81
CA GLN A 646 -5.97 48.19 -22.72
C GLN A 646 -6.73 46.96 -22.22
N ALA A 647 -6.74 46.73 -20.90
CA ALA A 647 -7.56 45.69 -20.28
C ALA A 647 -9.05 46.06 -20.33
N GLY A 648 -9.38 47.32 -20.05
CA GLY A 648 -10.74 47.86 -20.13
C GLY A 648 -11.33 47.85 -21.55
N ASP A 649 -10.52 48.10 -22.58
CA ASP A 649 -10.92 47.98 -23.99
C ASP A 649 -11.32 46.54 -24.34
N ARG A 650 -10.51 45.55 -23.92
CA ARG A 650 -10.78 44.12 -24.18
C ARG A 650 -12.00 43.64 -23.40
N LEU A 651 -12.17 44.08 -22.15
CA LEU A 651 -13.38 43.84 -21.35
C LEU A 651 -14.63 44.41 -22.05
N ARG A 652 -14.58 45.67 -22.51
CA ARG A 652 -15.69 46.32 -23.25
C ARG A 652 -16.04 45.58 -24.54
N LEU A 653 -15.05 45.16 -25.30
CA LEU A 653 -15.26 44.41 -26.54
C LEU A 653 -15.90 43.05 -26.29
N ALA A 654 -15.35 42.28 -25.34
CA ALA A 654 -15.81 40.94 -25.00
C ALA A 654 -17.25 40.92 -24.48
N LEU A 655 -17.65 41.96 -23.73
CA LEU A 655 -18.98 42.07 -23.11
C LEU A 655 -19.97 42.92 -23.92
N SER A 656 -19.63 43.24 -25.17
CA SER A 656 -20.54 43.94 -26.08
C SER A 656 -21.73 43.06 -26.51
N ARG A 657 -22.83 43.68 -26.92
CA ARG A 657 -24.02 42.95 -27.43
C ARG A 657 -23.72 42.05 -28.62
N ALA A 658 -22.71 42.38 -29.41
CA ALA A 658 -22.32 41.63 -30.60
C ALA A 658 -21.66 40.27 -30.28
N SER A 659 -21.11 40.09 -29.07
CA SER A 659 -20.38 38.88 -28.66
C SER A 659 -21.29 37.72 -28.25
N GLY A 660 -22.55 38.00 -27.86
CA GLY A 660 -23.50 37.02 -27.34
C GLY A 660 -23.30 36.69 -25.85
N THR A 661 -24.42 36.42 -25.16
CA THR A 661 -24.49 36.28 -23.70
C THR A 661 -23.61 35.16 -23.13
N MET A 662 -23.53 34.00 -23.79
CA MET A 662 -22.73 32.87 -23.31
C MET A 662 -21.22 33.13 -23.41
N ALA A 663 -20.74 33.70 -24.53
CA ALA A 663 -19.33 34.02 -24.71
C ALA A 663 -18.87 35.10 -23.72
N ALA A 664 -19.71 36.12 -23.50
CA ALA A 664 -19.49 37.15 -22.50
C ALA A 664 -19.38 36.57 -21.08
N ALA A 665 -20.24 35.62 -20.73
CA ALA A 665 -20.22 34.93 -19.43
C ALA A 665 -18.92 34.15 -19.21
N ALA A 666 -18.50 33.38 -20.23
CA ALA A 666 -17.26 32.61 -20.16
C ALA A 666 -16.05 33.52 -20.02
N TRP A 667 -16.01 34.64 -20.76
CA TRP A 667 -14.91 35.60 -20.69
C TRP A 667 -14.76 36.25 -19.32
N ILE A 668 -15.85 36.76 -18.74
CA ILE A 668 -15.80 37.41 -17.42
C ILE A 668 -15.46 36.41 -16.31
N GLU A 669 -15.90 35.15 -16.44
CA GLU A 669 -15.53 34.08 -15.51
C GLU A 669 -14.01 33.87 -15.51
N GLY A 670 -13.38 33.68 -16.67
CA GLY A 670 -11.93 33.51 -16.74
C GLY A 670 -11.11 34.74 -16.31
N PHE A 671 -11.65 35.94 -16.51
CA PHE A 671 -11.02 37.19 -16.07
C PHE A 671 -11.07 37.39 -14.54
N LEU A 672 -12.13 36.90 -13.88
CA LEU A 672 -12.39 37.09 -12.44
C LEU A 672 -12.18 35.84 -11.57
N GLU A 673 -11.79 34.72 -12.16
CA GLU A 673 -11.61 33.46 -11.43
C GLU A 673 -10.65 33.62 -10.25
N GLU A 674 -11.06 33.10 -9.09
CA GLU A 674 -10.34 33.15 -7.79
C GLU A 674 -9.91 34.56 -7.34
N SER A 675 -10.59 35.62 -7.82
CA SER A 675 -10.11 37.00 -7.67
C SER A 675 -10.68 37.80 -6.48
N GLY A 676 -11.47 37.19 -5.59
CA GLY A 676 -12.13 37.92 -4.50
C GLY A 676 -11.14 38.74 -3.66
N THR A 677 -10.04 38.13 -3.25
CA THR A 677 -8.97 38.79 -2.48
C THR A 677 -8.15 39.79 -3.32
N VAL A 678 -7.93 39.52 -4.61
CA VAL A 678 -7.15 40.41 -5.49
C VAL A 678 -7.93 41.70 -5.82
N LEU A 679 -9.25 41.61 -6.02
CA LEU A 679 -10.12 42.78 -6.21
C LEU A 679 -10.16 43.71 -5.00
N ILE A 680 -10.02 43.16 -3.79
CA ILE A 680 -10.00 43.94 -2.55
C ILE A 680 -8.70 44.76 -2.41
N HIS A 681 -7.57 44.19 -2.85
CA HIS A 681 -6.25 44.79 -2.66
C HIS A 681 -5.72 45.54 -3.89
N GLY A 682 -6.22 45.22 -5.09
CA GLY A 682 -5.84 45.82 -6.37
C GLY A 682 -6.81 46.90 -6.83
N GLY A 683 -6.66 48.13 -6.33
CA GLY A 683 -7.55 49.25 -6.66
C GLY A 683 -7.67 49.53 -8.17
N THR A 684 -6.61 49.29 -8.94
CA THR A 684 -6.62 49.49 -10.41
C THR A 684 -7.54 48.50 -11.13
N LEU A 685 -7.58 47.23 -10.71
CA LEU A 685 -8.46 46.23 -11.32
C LEU A 685 -9.93 46.50 -11.00
N LEU A 686 -10.19 46.83 -9.73
CA LEU A 686 -11.53 47.19 -9.29
C LEU A 686 -12.03 48.44 -10.02
N ALA A 687 -11.17 49.43 -10.25
CA ALA A 687 -11.50 50.62 -11.03
C ALA A 687 -11.84 50.29 -12.50
N VAL A 688 -11.09 49.39 -13.15
CA VAL A 688 -11.41 48.95 -14.53
C VAL A 688 -12.80 48.32 -14.62
N LEU A 689 -13.17 47.50 -13.64
CA LEU A 689 -14.50 46.89 -13.58
C LEU A 689 -15.60 47.89 -13.22
N ASP A 690 -15.33 48.80 -12.28
CA ASP A 690 -16.29 49.81 -11.82
C ASP A 690 -16.59 50.85 -12.89
N GLU A 691 -15.55 51.36 -13.58
CA GLU A 691 -15.67 52.30 -14.70
C GLU A 691 -16.45 51.66 -15.85
N TRP A 692 -16.14 50.41 -16.17
CA TRP A 692 -16.88 49.67 -17.19
C TRP A 692 -18.35 49.47 -16.80
N LEU A 693 -18.64 48.95 -15.60
CA LEU A 693 -20.01 48.71 -15.12
C LEU A 693 -20.83 50.00 -15.07
N SER A 694 -20.23 51.09 -14.60
CA SER A 694 -20.87 52.42 -14.51
C SER A 694 -21.09 53.06 -15.87
N GLY A 695 -20.32 52.66 -16.89
CA GLY A 695 -20.45 53.13 -18.27
C GLY A 695 -21.46 52.36 -19.12
N LEU A 696 -22.10 51.30 -18.59
CA LEU A 696 -23.09 50.51 -19.32
C LEU A 696 -24.44 51.26 -19.45
N ASP A 697 -25.09 51.13 -20.60
CA ASP A 697 -26.49 51.54 -20.75
C ASP A 697 -27.43 50.59 -19.96
N GLY A 698 -28.58 51.10 -19.51
CA GLY A 698 -29.49 50.34 -18.64
C GLY A 698 -29.99 49.02 -19.25
N THR A 699 -30.20 48.97 -20.56
CA THR A 699 -30.60 47.72 -21.23
C THR A 699 -29.48 46.69 -21.28
N LEU A 700 -28.25 47.10 -21.59
CA LEU A 700 -27.08 46.21 -21.58
C LEU A 700 -26.73 45.73 -20.16
N PHE A 701 -26.91 46.60 -19.16
CA PHE A 701 -26.73 46.23 -17.76
C PHE A 701 -27.70 45.12 -17.34
N ASP A 702 -29.00 45.27 -17.62
CA ASP A 702 -30.02 44.27 -17.29
C ASP A 702 -29.76 42.92 -17.99
N GLU A 703 -29.25 42.95 -19.24
CA GLU A 703 -28.85 41.75 -20.00
C GLU A 703 -27.63 41.04 -19.37
N LEU A 704 -26.63 41.77 -18.86
CA LEU A 704 -25.40 41.21 -18.28
C LEU A 704 -25.53 40.86 -16.79
N LEU A 705 -26.51 41.44 -16.08
CA LEU A 705 -26.69 41.29 -14.64
C LEU A 705 -26.76 39.83 -14.14
N PRO A 706 -27.49 38.90 -14.78
CA PRO A 706 -27.54 37.50 -14.33
C PRO A 706 -26.17 36.81 -14.39
N LEU A 707 -25.37 37.13 -15.42
CA LEU A 707 -24.04 36.57 -15.61
C LEU A 707 -23.08 37.07 -14.54
N LEU A 708 -23.06 38.39 -14.33
CA LEU A 708 -22.24 39.01 -13.29
C LEU A 708 -22.60 38.45 -11.91
N ARG A 709 -23.90 38.33 -11.61
CA ARG A 709 -24.35 37.71 -10.35
C ARG A 709 -23.84 36.28 -10.19
N ARG A 710 -23.86 35.47 -11.25
CA ARG A 710 -23.33 34.11 -11.23
C ARG A 710 -21.83 34.09 -10.93
N THR A 711 -21.05 34.94 -11.60
CA THR A 711 -19.59 35.02 -11.40
C THR A 711 -19.22 35.55 -10.01
N PHE A 712 -19.92 36.56 -9.47
CA PHE A 712 -19.67 37.02 -8.10
C PHE A 712 -20.20 36.06 -7.02
N ALA A 713 -21.16 35.19 -7.35
CA ALA A 713 -21.69 34.20 -6.40
C ALA A 713 -20.66 33.12 -6.03
N THR A 714 -19.68 32.85 -6.89
CA THR A 714 -18.61 31.86 -6.61
C THR A 714 -17.60 32.36 -5.57
N MET A 715 -17.52 33.68 -5.33
CA MET A 715 -16.62 34.28 -4.33
C MET A 715 -17.13 34.04 -2.89
N ALA A 716 -16.25 34.06 -1.90
CA ALA A 716 -16.67 33.92 -0.51
C ALA A 716 -17.50 35.13 -0.06
N GLN A 717 -18.43 34.94 0.88
CA GLN A 717 -19.29 36.03 1.38
C GLN A 717 -18.49 37.20 1.96
N GLY A 718 -17.38 36.91 2.66
CA GLY A 718 -16.48 37.92 3.21
C GLY A 718 -15.81 38.77 2.12
N GLU A 719 -15.42 38.14 1.00
CA GLU A 719 -14.78 38.84 -0.12
C GLU A 719 -15.75 39.77 -0.83
N ARG A 720 -16.98 39.31 -1.11
CA ARG A 720 -18.04 40.15 -1.70
C ARG A 720 -18.32 41.40 -0.87
N ARG A 721 -18.37 41.26 0.45
CA ARG A 721 -18.57 42.40 1.36
C ARG A 721 -17.42 43.39 1.28
N ALA A 722 -16.18 42.89 1.32
CA ALA A 722 -14.99 43.74 1.26
C ALA A 722 -14.84 44.47 -0.08
N ILE A 723 -15.24 43.85 -1.21
CA ILE A 723 -15.32 44.50 -2.52
C ILE A 723 -16.32 45.67 -2.47
N GLY A 724 -17.53 45.45 -1.93
CA GLY A 724 -18.52 46.51 -1.77
C GLY A 724 -18.04 47.66 -0.86
N GLU A 725 -17.32 47.34 0.22
CA GLU A 725 -16.70 48.34 1.08
C GLU A 725 -15.55 49.11 0.37
N ALA A 726 -14.80 48.46 -0.53
CA ALA A 726 -13.78 49.11 -1.35
C ALA A 726 -14.37 50.09 -2.37
N LEU A 727 -15.47 49.73 -3.05
CA LEU A 727 -16.17 50.62 -3.98
C LEU A 727 -16.73 51.87 -3.28
N ASN A 728 -17.31 51.72 -2.10
CA ASN A 728 -17.83 52.84 -1.31
C ASN A 728 -16.73 53.80 -0.82
N ARG A 729 -15.48 53.34 -0.69
CA ARG A 729 -14.33 54.19 -0.36
C ARG A 729 -13.84 55.01 -1.56
N HIS A 730 -14.02 54.53 -2.78
CA HIS A 730 -13.62 55.23 -4.01
C HIS A 730 -14.66 56.25 -4.50
N GLY A 731 -15.95 56.07 -4.18
CA GLY A 731 -17.03 57.02 -4.53
C GLY A 731 -17.09 58.31 -3.69
N ALA A 732 -16.34 58.40 -2.59
CA ALA A 732 -16.19 59.62 -1.81
C ALA A 732 -15.04 60.46 -2.39
N GLY A 733 -15.36 61.30 -3.38
CA GLY A 733 -14.48 62.22 -4.11
C GLY A 733 -13.03 62.34 -3.62
N VAL A 734 -12.12 61.66 -4.32
CA VAL A 734 -10.71 62.02 -4.33
C VAL A 734 -10.55 63.02 -5.46
N SER A 735 -10.51 64.31 -5.10
CA SER A 735 -9.95 65.35 -5.97
C SER A 735 -8.58 64.92 -6.47
N GLU A 736 -8.26 65.18 -7.74
CA GLU A 736 -6.90 65.17 -8.27
C GLU A 736 -5.99 66.00 -7.35
N GLY A 737 -5.35 65.32 -6.41
CA GLY A 737 -4.26 65.83 -5.60
C GLY A 737 -3.00 65.18 -6.13
N GLU A 738 -2.10 66.00 -6.65
CA GLU A 738 -0.70 65.66 -6.85
C GLU A 738 -0.21 64.74 -5.71
N GLY A 739 0.25 63.54 -6.07
CA GLY A 739 1.15 62.73 -5.24
C GLY A 739 0.77 62.51 -3.77
N SER A 740 -0.37 61.90 -3.47
CA SER A 740 -0.55 61.21 -2.17
C SER A 740 0.06 59.81 -2.26
N GLY A 741 1.40 59.75 -2.24
CA GLY A 741 2.07 58.56 -1.74
C GLY A 741 1.44 58.20 -0.38
N ARG A 742 1.32 56.91 -0.09
CA ARG A 742 1.19 56.44 1.31
C ARG A 742 2.14 57.33 2.11
N ILE A 743 1.64 58.15 3.05
CA ILE A 743 2.54 58.87 3.95
C ILE A 743 3.31 57.77 4.65
N PHE A 744 4.54 57.54 4.17
CA PHE A 744 5.49 56.67 4.79
C PHE A 744 5.84 57.39 6.08
N ASP A 745 5.14 57.02 7.14
CA ASP A 745 5.43 57.46 8.48
C ASP A 745 6.75 56.79 8.87
N ALA A 746 7.85 57.47 8.54
CA ALA A 746 9.20 56.99 8.75
C ALA A 746 9.47 56.70 10.22
N GLU A 747 8.84 57.44 11.15
CA GLU A 747 8.93 57.16 12.59
C GLU A 747 8.22 55.85 12.94
N ARG A 748 7.01 55.63 12.43
CA ARG A 748 6.25 54.40 12.69
C ARG A 748 6.88 53.18 12.02
N ALA A 749 7.42 53.32 10.81
CA ALA A 749 8.19 52.28 10.13
C ALA A 749 9.50 51.98 10.88
N ALA A 750 10.20 53.02 11.36
CA ALA A 750 11.42 52.86 12.16
C ALA A 750 11.19 52.12 13.48
N ARG A 751 10.00 52.20 14.08
CA ARG A 751 9.65 51.43 15.29
C ARG A 751 9.58 49.92 15.05
N VAL A 752 9.36 49.48 13.81
CA VAL A 752 9.28 48.05 13.45
C VAL A 752 10.64 47.50 12.98
N LEU A 753 11.55 48.36 12.54
CA LEU A 753 12.90 47.98 12.08
C LEU A 753 13.73 47.21 13.13
N PRO A 754 13.73 47.53 14.43
CA PRO A 754 14.44 46.75 15.45
C PRO A 754 13.92 45.31 15.55
N ILE A 755 12.59 45.13 15.47
CA ILE A 755 11.94 43.81 15.54
C ILE A 755 12.24 43.01 14.27
N LEU A 756 12.17 43.65 13.10
CA LEU A 756 12.52 43.01 11.84
C LEU A 756 14.01 42.65 11.77
N ARG A 757 14.91 43.48 12.31
CA ARG A 757 16.32 43.11 12.48
C ARG A 757 16.48 41.92 13.41
N LEU A 758 15.72 41.84 14.50
CA LEU A 758 15.76 40.70 15.42
C LEU A 758 15.25 39.39 14.77
N LEU A 759 14.29 39.49 13.85
CA LEU A 759 13.68 38.35 13.16
C LEU A 759 14.41 37.94 11.87
N LEU A 760 15.10 38.86 11.21
CA LEU A 760 15.67 38.68 9.86
C LEU A 760 17.18 38.91 9.79
N ALA A 761 17.84 39.42 10.84
CA ALA A 761 19.29 39.49 10.82
C ALA A 761 19.88 38.08 10.87
N PRO A 762 20.88 37.77 10.04
CA PRO A 762 21.67 36.56 10.20
C PRO A 762 22.35 36.59 11.58
N VAL A 763 22.35 35.44 12.26
CA VAL A 763 23.11 35.26 13.50
C VAL A 763 24.59 35.44 13.14
N GLU A 764 25.19 36.58 13.48
CA GLU A 764 26.64 36.72 13.46
C GLU A 764 27.19 35.79 14.55
N ASN A 765 27.89 34.74 14.12
CA ASN A 765 28.71 33.94 15.03
C ASN A 765 29.78 34.87 15.61
N GLU A 766 29.63 35.22 16.89
CA GLU A 766 30.72 35.81 17.68
C GLU A 766 31.89 34.83 17.63
N THR A 767 32.88 35.18 16.80
CA THR A 767 34.22 34.64 16.91
C THR A 767 34.85 35.27 18.14
N THR A 768 35.20 34.41 19.07
CA THR A 768 36.09 34.68 20.19
C THR A 768 37.49 35.05 19.65
N GLU A 769 38.24 35.80 20.47
CA GLU A 769 39.59 36.40 20.25
C GLU A 769 39.52 37.88 19.80
N ASP A 770 40.08 38.87 20.50
CA ASP A 770 41.20 38.85 21.44
C ASP A 770 41.21 40.08 22.38
N THR A 771 41.87 39.92 23.53
CA THR A 771 42.05 40.91 24.63
C THR A 771 43.23 41.87 24.33
N PRO A 772 43.54 42.94 25.10
CA PRO A 772 43.58 43.07 26.57
C PRO A 772 42.61 44.09 27.18
#